data_AF-A0AAF0IM81-F1
#
_entry.id   AF-A0AAF0IM81-F1
#
_cell.length_a   1.000
_cell.length_b   1.000
_cell.length_c   1.000
_cell.angle_alpha   90.00
_cell.angle_beta   90.00
_cell.angle_gamma   90.00
#
_symmetry.space_group_name_H-M   'P 1'
#
loop_
_entity.id
_entity.type
_entity.pdbx_description
1 polymer ?
#
loop_
_entity_poly.entity_id
_entity_poly.type
_entity_poly.pdbx_seq_one_letter_code
_entity_poly.pdbx_strand_id
1 'polypeptide(L)'
;MTSSLLRWAKAIFRRAPSPRLCFPTSGFETVSGSELDEERFEAFKKERYYPINIGDILRFRYQIIGKLGFGVTSTVWLARDLEGHKYVTVKVYTRGEANQEEFQIYKYLNQGNPSHPGYAHVRKALDVFTISRPGGGHHCLVQRPMWDSFKDLLYRNPNHRFTEDLLRAGLMQVFLALDYLHTECKFVHTDIKGDNILQEIEDRAILESFTKAEMENPSPRKFVNGIPVYASRRFDLPKTFGQVVLSDFGSAVRGDERRNRDAQPNVYRSPEVMLKAEWSYPIDIWNVGVMAWDLFEGKHMFHGNDPDGKGYSTHAHLAEVISILGPPPLDMLKRGKRSLEFFTEDAWASKPIKQEVVYEDKEGFQNALQKLQRLPPLVTPYEVVNLKNSLKNVALGKAFVLQGGDCAELFDYCNQDMIEAKIKLILQMSLILIWGANKPVIRIARIAGQFAKPRSSPCETVNGVTMPSFRGDNVNGFDPTPASRTPDPSRLVSAYFHSAATLNYVRGALSSGFADLHSPLDWGLGHVAAPSIKENYERIVSRVTDSLRFMQTVGLDTDRGIETVDFYTSHEGLMLEYEQSLTRLLKHPLKSTPATDKTTTTTTPRIRSSSTHSKPAPASGHYATSAHFLWIGDRTRQLDGAHVEFFRGISNPIGIKIGPSMAPDELVRLLNTVNPSQEIGKVTLISRYGASKIAEYLPAHLKAVQASGHLPVWQCDPMHGNTRATPSGIKTRHFTDILSELRQALEIHRSHGSYLGGMHLELTGEAVTECVGGAAGLTEDGLSERYETFCDPRLNEKQALELAFLVAGFYREELDEPVTNAI
;
A
#
# COMPACT_ATOMS: atom_id res chain seq x y z
N MET A 1 -42.82 30.92 58.68
CA MET A 1 -42.89 32.34 58.24
C MET A 1 -41.58 32.87 57.64
N THR A 2 -40.67 32.03 57.13
CA THR A 2 -39.33 32.45 56.64
C THR A 2 -39.15 32.41 55.11
N SER A 3 -40.09 31.86 54.34
CA SER A 3 -40.00 31.84 52.86
C SER A 3 -40.61 33.07 52.16
N SER A 4 -41.42 33.85 52.87
CA SER A 4 -42.11 35.05 52.33
C SER A 4 -41.19 36.27 52.26
N LEU A 5 -40.30 36.44 53.25
CA LEU A 5 -39.38 37.59 53.34
C LEU A 5 -38.28 37.57 52.26
N LEU A 6 -37.79 36.39 51.85
CA LEU A 6 -36.77 36.27 50.79
C LEU A 6 -37.29 36.59 49.38
N ARG A 7 -38.60 36.38 49.12
CA ARG A 7 -39.21 36.76 47.82
C ARG A 7 -39.40 38.27 47.70
N TRP A 8 -39.72 38.95 48.80
CA TRP A 8 -39.81 40.42 48.83
C TRP A 8 -38.44 41.09 48.76
N ALA A 9 -37.40 40.53 49.39
CA ALA A 9 -36.04 41.07 49.33
C ALA A 9 -35.42 41.02 47.90
N LYS A 10 -35.79 40.04 47.06
CA LYS A 10 -35.36 39.98 45.64
C LYS A 10 -36.09 40.96 44.72
N ALA A 11 -37.26 41.46 45.11
CA ALA A 11 -38.04 42.40 44.29
C ALA A 11 -37.54 43.85 44.40
N ILE A 12 -36.95 44.23 45.54
CA ILE A 12 -36.50 45.60 45.84
C ILE A 12 -35.19 45.96 45.13
N PHE A 13 -34.45 44.99 44.58
CA PHE A 13 -33.18 45.21 43.87
C PHE A 13 -33.18 44.78 42.39
N ARG A 14 -34.35 44.54 41.77
CA ARG A 14 -34.40 44.29 40.32
C ARG A 14 -34.15 45.60 39.57
N ARG A 15 -32.94 45.73 39.02
CA ARG A 15 -32.58 46.80 38.07
C ARG A 15 -33.62 46.85 36.96
N ALA A 16 -34.14 48.04 36.67
CA ALA A 16 -35.12 48.23 35.60
C ALA A 16 -34.52 47.77 34.25
N PRO A 17 -35.32 47.18 33.33
CA PRO A 17 -34.81 46.74 32.03
C PRO A 17 -34.07 47.84 31.29
N SER A 18 -33.04 47.46 30.53
CA SER A 18 -32.27 48.40 29.72
C SER A 18 -33.18 49.18 28.76
N PRO A 19 -32.91 50.47 28.51
CA PRO A 19 -33.67 51.25 27.54
C PRO A 19 -33.52 50.66 26.14
N ARG A 20 -34.63 50.67 25.41
CA ARG A 20 -34.70 50.20 24.02
C ARG A 20 -33.93 51.17 23.13
N LEU A 21 -33.14 50.62 22.22
CA LEU A 21 -32.51 51.40 21.15
C LEU A 21 -33.49 51.59 19.99
N CYS A 22 -33.46 52.75 19.36
CA CYS A 22 -34.20 53.04 18.14
C CYS A 22 -33.22 53.02 16.97
N PHE A 23 -33.42 52.11 16.01
CA PHE A 23 -32.56 51.98 14.84
C PHE A 23 -33.11 52.80 13.66
N PRO A 24 -32.25 53.31 12.77
CA PRO A 24 -32.70 54.04 11.58
C PRO A 24 -33.55 53.16 10.65
N THR A 25 -34.64 53.74 10.14
CA THR A 25 -35.52 53.11 9.15
C THR A 25 -35.20 53.52 7.70
N SER A 26 -34.22 54.40 7.50
CA SER A 26 -33.72 54.87 6.21
C SER A 26 -32.20 55.11 6.28
N GLY A 27 -31.54 55.38 5.14
CA GLY A 27 -30.10 55.66 5.09
C GLY A 27 -29.19 54.42 4.99
N PHE A 28 -29.78 53.25 4.70
CA PHE A 28 -29.03 52.02 4.40
C PHE A 28 -28.83 51.83 2.89
N GLU A 29 -27.77 51.13 2.51
CA GLU A 29 -27.54 50.69 1.14
C GLU A 29 -28.53 49.58 0.74
N THR A 30 -29.15 49.71 -0.44
CA THR A 30 -30.03 48.69 -1.00
C THR A 30 -29.29 47.83 -2.01
N VAL A 31 -29.16 46.53 -1.74
CA VAL A 31 -28.44 45.59 -2.62
C VAL A 31 -29.33 45.17 -3.79
N SER A 32 -28.83 45.27 -5.03
CA SER A 32 -29.55 44.89 -6.25
C SER A 32 -28.93 43.67 -6.96
N GLY A 33 -29.76 42.82 -7.56
CA GLY A 33 -29.36 41.77 -8.52
C GLY A 33 -28.73 40.48 -7.96
N SER A 34 -27.91 40.54 -6.91
CA SER A 34 -27.23 39.34 -6.35
C SER A 34 -27.98 38.72 -5.17
N GLU A 35 -27.93 37.38 -5.02
CA GLU A 35 -28.38 36.67 -3.81
C GLU A 35 -27.53 37.10 -2.60
N LEU A 36 -28.18 37.64 -1.57
CA LEU A 36 -27.56 38.10 -0.33
C LEU A 36 -27.70 36.99 0.72
N ASP A 37 -26.58 36.59 1.32
CA ASP A 37 -26.52 35.67 2.45
C ASP A 37 -27.43 34.41 2.33
N GLU A 38 -28.51 34.32 3.12
CA GLU A 38 -29.39 33.15 3.24
C GLU A 38 -30.20 32.83 1.98
N GLU A 39 -30.32 33.78 1.05
CA GLU A 39 -31.04 33.59 -0.22
C GLU A 39 -30.45 32.48 -1.08
N ARG A 40 -29.16 32.21 -0.88
CA ARG A 40 -28.42 31.15 -1.56
C ARG A 40 -28.95 29.75 -1.22
N PHE A 41 -29.74 29.63 -0.14
CA PHE A 41 -30.24 28.35 0.35
C PHE A 41 -31.70 28.11 -0.01
N GLU A 42 -32.01 26.86 -0.38
CA GLU A 42 -33.35 26.41 -0.73
C GLU A 42 -34.38 26.60 0.39
N ALA A 43 -33.93 26.56 1.66
CA ALA A 43 -34.79 26.82 2.81
C ALA A 43 -35.36 28.25 2.81
N PHE A 44 -34.64 29.23 2.24
CA PHE A 44 -35.12 30.59 2.09
C PHE A 44 -36.20 30.67 1.02
N LYS A 45 -35.96 30.01 -0.13
CA LYS A 45 -36.90 29.92 -1.26
C LYS A 45 -38.24 29.26 -0.87
N LYS A 46 -38.22 28.40 0.16
CA LYS A 46 -39.41 27.76 0.75
C LYS A 46 -40.04 28.53 1.92
N GLU A 47 -39.62 29.78 2.11
CA GLU A 47 -40.12 30.67 3.17
C GLU A 47 -40.04 30.04 4.57
N ARG A 48 -38.95 29.29 4.84
CA ARG A 48 -38.79 28.60 6.13
C ARG A 48 -38.07 29.43 7.19
N TYR A 49 -37.42 30.52 6.80
CA TYR A 49 -36.71 31.42 7.73
C TYR A 49 -37.68 32.35 8.48
N TYR A 50 -37.28 32.76 9.67
CA TYR A 50 -38.03 33.76 10.44
C TYR A 50 -37.70 35.18 9.92
N PRO A 51 -38.69 35.98 9.51
CA PRO A 51 -38.46 37.33 8.98
C PRO A 51 -38.26 38.31 10.12
N ILE A 52 -37.00 38.51 10.50
CA ILE A 52 -36.60 39.35 11.64
C ILE A 52 -36.18 40.74 11.19
N ASN A 53 -36.51 41.76 11.97
CA ASN A 53 -36.06 43.13 11.76
C ASN A 53 -35.03 43.52 12.81
N ILE A 54 -34.04 44.30 12.40
CA ILE A 54 -33.15 44.98 13.35
C ILE A 54 -34.01 45.92 14.21
N GLY A 55 -33.87 45.82 15.53
CA GLY A 55 -34.70 46.50 16.53
C GLY A 55 -35.84 45.66 17.11
N ASP A 56 -36.19 44.51 16.50
CA ASP A 56 -37.22 43.61 17.02
C ASP A 56 -36.91 43.15 18.45
N ILE A 57 -37.94 42.98 19.28
CA ILE A 57 -37.79 42.47 20.64
C ILE A 57 -38.40 41.08 20.73
N LEU A 58 -37.55 40.06 20.77
CA LEU A 58 -37.97 38.66 20.90
C LEU A 58 -38.24 38.33 22.37
N ARG A 59 -39.36 37.63 22.61
CA ARG A 59 -39.82 37.20 23.95
C ARG A 59 -39.86 38.36 24.97
N PHE A 60 -40.16 39.58 24.50
CA PHE A 60 -40.15 40.81 25.30
C PHE A 60 -38.83 41.15 26.01
N ARG A 61 -37.73 40.45 25.67
CA ARG A 61 -36.46 40.51 26.42
C ARG A 61 -35.23 40.74 25.54
N TYR A 62 -35.17 40.14 24.36
CA TYR A 62 -33.97 40.18 23.52
C TYR A 62 -34.18 41.14 22.36
N GLN A 63 -33.58 42.33 22.44
CA GLN A 63 -33.64 43.32 21.36
C GLN A 63 -32.57 43.03 20.31
N ILE A 64 -32.97 42.77 19.06
CA ILE A 64 -32.07 42.50 17.94
C ILE A 64 -31.30 43.76 17.56
N ILE A 65 -29.98 43.62 17.45
CA ILE A 65 -29.06 44.70 17.11
C ILE A 65 -28.62 44.58 15.67
N GLY A 66 -28.17 43.42 15.21
CA GLY A 66 -27.70 43.23 13.84
C GLY A 66 -27.39 41.78 13.54
N LYS A 67 -27.24 41.47 12.26
CA LYS A 67 -27.00 40.10 11.78
C LYS A 67 -25.51 39.77 11.86
N LEU A 68 -25.19 38.61 12.45
CA LEU A 68 -23.82 38.11 12.57
C LEU A 68 -23.50 37.04 11.53
N GLY A 69 -24.50 36.25 11.14
CA GLY A 69 -24.29 35.13 10.21
C GLY A 69 -25.55 34.36 9.88
N PHE A 70 -25.38 33.33 9.06
CA PHE A 70 -26.44 32.48 8.57
C PHE A 70 -25.90 31.11 8.19
N GLY A 71 -26.76 30.10 8.17
CA GLY A 71 -26.49 28.77 7.65
C GLY A 71 -27.78 28.16 7.11
N VAL A 72 -27.70 26.99 6.48
CA VAL A 72 -28.83 26.35 5.78
C VAL A 72 -30.15 26.34 6.58
N THR A 73 -30.04 26.20 7.90
CA THR A 73 -31.16 25.93 8.81
C THR A 73 -31.39 27.03 9.86
N SER A 74 -30.63 28.12 9.83
CA SER A 74 -30.76 29.19 10.84
C SER A 74 -30.11 30.52 10.46
N THR A 75 -30.53 31.60 11.12
CA THR A 75 -29.85 32.90 11.12
C THR A 75 -29.36 33.26 12.51
N VAL A 76 -28.26 33.99 12.60
CA VAL A 76 -27.56 34.30 13.85
C VAL A 76 -27.48 35.81 14.03
N TRP A 77 -27.97 36.30 15.18
CA TRP A 77 -28.16 37.73 15.44
C TRP A 77 -27.49 38.15 16.73
N LEU A 78 -26.86 39.32 16.74
CA LEU A 78 -26.49 40.01 17.97
C LEU A 78 -27.76 40.63 18.58
N ALA A 79 -27.94 40.47 19.88
CA ALA A 79 -29.05 41.03 20.62
C ALA A 79 -28.61 41.60 21.97
N ARG A 80 -29.38 42.55 22.51
CA ARG A 80 -29.28 42.99 23.90
C ARG A 80 -30.31 42.24 24.75
N ASP A 81 -29.83 41.56 25.78
CA ASP A 81 -30.65 41.04 26.86
C ASP A 81 -31.04 42.22 27.78
N LEU A 82 -32.26 42.73 27.59
CA LEU A 82 -32.74 43.93 28.28
C LEU A 82 -32.82 43.71 29.80
N GLU A 83 -33.15 42.50 30.24
CA GLU A 83 -33.22 42.13 31.66
C GLU A 83 -31.84 41.77 32.24
N GLY A 84 -31.02 41.06 31.47
CA GLY A 84 -29.69 40.62 31.89
C GLY A 84 -28.59 41.68 31.76
N HIS A 85 -28.91 42.84 31.18
CA HIS A 85 -28.00 43.98 30.96
C HIS A 85 -26.70 43.60 30.25
N LYS A 86 -26.80 42.75 29.22
CA LYS A 86 -25.65 42.23 28.47
C LYS A 86 -26.00 41.97 27.01
N TYR A 87 -24.98 41.81 26.18
CA TYR A 87 -25.15 41.30 24.83
C TYR A 87 -25.24 39.78 24.83
N VAL A 88 -26.05 39.25 23.91
CA VAL A 88 -26.23 37.83 23.64
C VAL A 88 -26.31 37.60 22.14
N THR A 89 -26.08 36.37 21.71
CA THR A 89 -26.37 35.93 20.35
C THR A 89 -27.67 35.14 20.36
N VAL A 90 -28.55 35.39 19.39
CA VAL A 90 -29.79 34.65 19.19
C VAL A 90 -29.70 33.93 17.83
N LYS A 91 -29.62 32.60 17.87
CA LYS A 91 -29.72 31.73 16.69
C LYS A 91 -31.19 31.36 16.50
N VAL A 92 -31.79 31.76 15.39
CA VAL A 92 -33.20 31.53 15.05
C VAL A 92 -33.26 30.49 13.94
N TYR A 93 -33.90 29.36 14.24
CA TYR A 93 -33.95 28.21 13.32
C TYR A 93 -35.10 28.32 12.34
N THR A 94 -34.95 27.68 11.18
CA THR A 94 -36.02 27.52 10.18
C THR A 94 -37.14 26.62 10.70
N ARG A 95 -38.36 26.78 10.18
CA ARG A 95 -39.51 25.91 10.51
C ARG A 95 -39.34 24.50 9.92
N GLY A 96 -39.77 23.48 10.67
CA GLY A 96 -39.95 22.10 10.17
C GLY A 96 -38.78 21.14 10.35
N GLU A 97 -37.67 21.57 10.95
CA GLU A 97 -36.58 20.66 11.33
C GLU A 97 -36.67 20.25 12.81
N ALA A 98 -36.46 18.96 13.08
CA ALA A 98 -36.50 18.38 14.41
C ALA A 98 -35.25 18.76 15.23
N ASN A 99 -35.13 20.02 15.62
CA ASN A 99 -34.01 20.54 16.43
C ASN A 99 -34.08 20.13 17.91
N GLN A 100 -35.04 19.28 18.27
CA GLN A 100 -35.25 18.86 19.66
C GLN A 100 -34.03 18.12 20.21
N GLU A 101 -33.32 17.34 19.39
CA GLU A 101 -32.11 16.62 19.80
C GLU A 101 -30.99 17.60 20.18
N GLU A 102 -30.72 18.63 19.37
CA GLU A 102 -29.70 19.65 19.66
C GLU A 102 -29.99 20.38 20.99
N PHE A 103 -31.26 20.73 21.27
CA PHE A 103 -31.61 21.38 22.53
C PHE A 103 -31.42 20.46 23.75
N GLN A 104 -31.64 19.16 23.61
CA GLN A 104 -31.31 18.22 24.69
C GLN A 104 -29.79 18.19 24.91
N ILE A 105 -28.98 18.17 23.85
CA ILE A 105 -27.52 18.20 23.96
C ILE A 105 -27.07 19.44 24.75
N TYR A 106 -27.54 20.64 24.42
CA TYR A 106 -27.20 21.85 25.19
C TYR A 106 -27.64 21.79 26.65
N LYS A 107 -28.76 21.13 26.96
CA LYS A 107 -29.19 20.92 28.35
C LYS A 107 -28.17 20.05 29.11
N TYR A 108 -27.67 18.98 28.51
CA TYR A 108 -26.61 18.15 29.09
C TYR A 108 -25.29 18.91 29.23
N LEU A 109 -24.87 19.63 28.20
CA LEU A 109 -23.63 20.43 28.21
C LEU A 109 -23.61 21.46 29.36
N ASN A 110 -24.79 22.01 29.72
CA ASN A 110 -24.94 22.95 30.83
C ASN A 110 -24.92 22.28 32.21
N GLN A 111 -25.32 21.01 32.30
CA GLN A 111 -25.44 20.25 33.56
C GLN A 111 -24.14 19.55 33.97
N GLY A 112 -23.17 19.38 33.07
CA GLY A 112 -21.89 18.74 33.38
C GLY A 112 -21.05 19.53 34.39
N ASN A 113 -20.02 18.87 34.92
CA ASN A 113 -19.16 19.40 35.99
C ASN A 113 -18.47 20.73 35.60
N PRO A 114 -18.79 21.86 36.27
CA PRO A 114 -18.15 23.16 36.01
C PRO A 114 -16.67 23.22 36.34
N SER A 115 -16.17 22.29 37.16
CA SER A 115 -14.76 22.21 37.56
C SER A 115 -13.89 21.49 36.52
N HIS A 116 -14.49 20.88 35.50
CA HIS A 116 -13.75 20.22 34.44
C HIS A 116 -12.98 21.27 33.60
N PRO A 117 -11.67 21.11 33.32
CA PRO A 117 -10.88 22.10 32.58
C PRO A 117 -11.49 22.48 31.21
N GLY A 118 -12.04 21.49 30.50
CA GLY A 118 -12.75 21.68 29.24
C GLY A 118 -14.10 22.39 29.31
N TYR A 119 -14.69 22.57 30.50
CA TYR A 119 -16.03 23.14 30.65
C TYR A 119 -16.12 24.56 30.06
N ALA A 120 -15.06 25.36 30.17
CA ALA A 120 -15.01 26.72 29.62
C ALA A 120 -14.88 26.74 28.09
N HIS A 121 -14.32 25.69 27.49
CA HIS A 121 -14.02 25.58 26.06
C HIS A 121 -15.16 24.98 25.23
N VAL A 122 -16.36 24.84 25.80
CA VAL A 122 -17.57 24.39 25.10
C VAL A 122 -18.67 25.46 25.19
N ARG A 123 -19.23 25.83 24.04
CA ARG A 123 -20.25 26.88 23.96
C ARG A 123 -21.57 26.41 24.58
N LYS A 124 -22.10 27.22 25.50
CA LYS A 124 -23.30 26.89 26.30
C LYS A 124 -24.53 27.67 25.89
N ALA A 125 -25.70 27.06 26.13
CA ALA A 125 -26.99 27.73 26.00
C ALA A 125 -27.28 28.59 27.23
N LEU A 126 -27.66 29.86 27.03
CA LEU A 126 -28.10 30.77 28.09
C LEU A 126 -29.62 30.72 28.28
N ASP A 127 -30.36 30.56 27.18
CA ASP A 127 -31.82 30.45 27.14
C ASP A 127 -32.24 29.73 25.86
N VAL A 128 -33.40 29.09 25.90
CA VAL A 128 -34.04 28.42 24.75
C VAL A 128 -35.51 28.76 24.77
N PHE A 129 -36.06 29.21 23.64
CA PHE A 129 -37.48 29.53 23.53
C PHE A 129 -37.99 29.29 22.11
N THR A 130 -39.31 29.32 21.95
CA THR A 130 -39.97 29.16 20.65
C THR A 130 -40.81 30.41 20.35
N ILE A 131 -40.67 30.95 19.15
CA ILE A 131 -41.53 32.01 18.63
C ILE A 131 -42.70 31.34 17.89
N SER A 132 -43.91 31.52 18.39
CA SER A 132 -45.12 30.97 17.76
C SER A 132 -45.53 31.80 16.55
N ARG A 133 -45.78 31.14 15.40
CA ARG A 133 -46.40 31.73 14.21
C ARG A 133 -47.40 30.76 13.56
N PRO A 134 -48.37 31.28 12.80
CA PRO A 134 -49.20 30.46 11.92
C PRO A 134 -48.32 29.64 10.97
N GLY A 135 -48.51 28.31 10.93
CA GLY A 135 -47.70 27.40 10.09
C GLY A 135 -46.44 26.81 10.75
N GLY A 136 -46.24 27.01 12.05
CA GLY A 136 -45.18 26.38 12.84
C GLY A 136 -44.35 27.37 13.65
N GLY A 137 -43.85 26.92 14.81
CA GLY A 137 -42.98 27.74 15.67
C GLY A 137 -41.53 27.72 15.22
N HIS A 138 -40.80 28.81 15.49
CA HIS A 138 -39.35 28.90 15.27
C HIS A 138 -38.63 28.74 16.61
N HIS A 139 -37.78 27.73 16.72
CA HIS A 139 -36.93 27.57 17.89
C HIS A 139 -35.80 28.61 17.87
N CYS A 140 -35.44 29.10 19.06
CA CYS A 140 -34.41 30.10 19.28
C CYS A 140 -33.46 29.63 20.36
N LEU A 141 -32.16 29.72 20.08
CA LEU A 141 -31.08 29.40 21.00
C LEU A 141 -30.32 30.68 21.33
N VAL A 142 -30.27 31.03 22.62
CA VAL A 142 -29.54 32.20 23.11
C VAL A 142 -28.20 31.76 23.66
N GLN A 143 -27.12 32.38 23.21
CA GLN A 143 -25.74 32.04 23.61
C GLN A 143 -24.94 33.32 23.91
N ARG A 144 -23.73 33.15 24.45
CA ARG A 144 -22.78 34.26 24.53
C ARG A 144 -22.35 34.69 23.11
N PRO A 145 -22.15 36.01 22.88
CA PRO A 145 -21.49 36.48 21.66
C PRO A 145 -20.07 35.95 21.60
N MET A 146 -19.70 35.45 20.43
CA MET A 146 -18.36 34.98 20.11
C MET A 146 -17.82 35.82 18.98
N TRP A 147 -16.50 35.95 18.94
CA TRP A 147 -15.78 36.58 17.85
C TRP A 147 -15.59 35.57 16.71
N ASP A 148 -14.70 35.91 15.79
CA ASP A 148 -14.38 35.15 14.59
C ASP A 148 -14.00 33.69 14.88
N SER A 149 -14.34 32.83 13.92
CA SER A 149 -13.96 31.42 13.92
C SER A 149 -12.49 31.24 13.53
N PHE A 150 -11.93 30.04 13.74
CA PHE A 150 -10.59 29.71 13.24
C PHE A 150 -10.48 29.87 11.72
N LYS A 151 -11.56 29.57 10.99
CA LYS A 151 -11.62 29.82 9.54
C LYS A 151 -11.58 31.31 9.22
N ASP A 152 -12.34 32.13 9.93
CA ASP A 152 -12.32 33.58 9.72
C ASP A 152 -10.95 34.19 10.05
N LEU A 153 -10.32 33.71 11.13
CA LEU A 153 -8.95 34.04 11.51
C LEU A 153 -7.95 33.68 10.41
N LEU A 154 -8.11 32.52 9.76
CA LEU A 154 -7.30 32.09 8.63
C LEU A 154 -7.41 33.08 7.47
N TYR A 155 -8.62 33.56 7.17
CA TYR A 155 -8.84 34.56 6.12
C TYR A 155 -8.33 35.96 6.48
N ARG A 156 -8.28 36.31 7.77
CA ARG A 156 -7.68 37.57 8.22
C ARG A 156 -6.16 37.55 8.17
N ASN A 157 -5.54 36.37 8.21
CA ASN A 157 -4.09 36.26 8.05
C ASN A 157 -3.70 36.43 6.57
N PRO A 158 -2.84 37.39 6.21
CA PRO A 158 -2.38 37.57 4.83
C PRO A 158 -1.76 36.32 4.19
N ASN A 159 -1.17 35.44 5.01
CA ASN A 159 -0.54 34.20 4.55
C ASN A 159 -1.51 33.01 4.50
N HIS A 160 -2.78 33.21 4.91
CA HIS A 160 -3.80 32.16 4.99
C HIS A 160 -3.38 30.91 5.75
N ARG A 161 -2.54 31.05 6.79
CA ARG A 161 -1.97 29.96 7.61
C ARG A 161 -1.88 30.36 9.08
N PHE A 162 -1.96 29.41 9.99
CA PHE A 162 -1.64 29.63 11.41
C PHE A 162 -0.16 29.42 11.65
N THR A 163 0.42 30.20 12.57
CA THR A 163 1.75 29.90 13.09
C THR A 163 1.69 28.67 13.99
N GLU A 164 2.82 27.99 14.17
CA GLU A 164 2.90 26.82 15.06
C GLU A 164 2.44 27.15 16.48
N ASP A 165 2.83 28.31 17.01
CA ASP A 165 2.45 28.75 18.36
C ASP A 165 0.95 28.98 18.49
N LEU A 166 0.33 29.66 17.51
CA LEU A 166 -1.11 29.90 17.49
C LEU A 166 -1.88 28.58 17.37
N LEU A 167 -1.44 27.70 16.48
CA LEU A 167 -2.05 26.38 16.28
C LEU A 167 -1.93 25.54 17.55
N ARG A 168 -0.75 25.48 18.18
CA ARG A 168 -0.51 24.75 19.43
C ARG A 168 -1.40 25.25 20.56
N ALA A 169 -1.48 26.57 20.76
CA ALA A 169 -2.32 27.18 21.79
C ALA A 169 -3.82 26.94 21.54
N GLY A 170 -4.24 26.97 20.27
CA GLY A 170 -5.61 26.66 19.87
C GLY A 170 -5.98 25.20 20.08
N LEU A 171 -5.14 24.28 19.59
CA LEU A 171 -5.37 22.83 19.70
C LEU A 171 -5.43 22.36 21.14
N MET A 172 -4.60 22.91 22.03
CA MET A 172 -4.65 22.57 23.46
C MET A 172 -6.05 22.82 24.03
N GLN A 173 -6.67 23.94 23.70
CA GLN A 173 -8.01 24.30 24.17
C GLN A 173 -9.11 23.46 23.50
N VAL A 174 -8.94 23.14 22.21
CA VAL A 174 -9.84 22.19 21.50
C VAL A 174 -9.79 20.82 22.16
N PHE A 175 -8.62 20.31 22.54
CA PHE A 175 -8.50 19.03 23.23
C PHE A 175 -9.13 19.06 24.63
N LEU A 176 -9.02 20.17 25.37
CA LEU A 176 -9.76 20.33 26.63
C LEU A 176 -11.27 20.28 26.39
N ALA A 177 -11.78 20.95 25.35
CA ALA A 177 -13.19 20.90 24.99
C ALA A 177 -13.66 19.47 24.66
N LEU A 178 -12.87 18.72 23.89
CA LEU A 178 -13.19 17.34 23.51
C LEU A 178 -13.09 16.38 24.69
N ASP A 179 -12.12 16.57 25.59
CA ASP A 179 -12.02 15.79 26.82
C ASP A 179 -13.30 15.94 27.66
N TYR A 180 -13.79 17.18 27.86
CA TYR A 180 -15.07 17.42 28.52
C TYR A 180 -16.24 16.78 27.77
N LEU A 181 -16.29 16.94 26.44
CA LEU A 181 -17.38 16.42 25.62
C LEU A 181 -17.45 14.89 25.65
N HIS A 182 -16.30 14.22 25.58
CA HIS A 182 -16.17 12.77 25.48
C HIS A 182 -16.24 12.08 26.84
N THR A 183 -15.61 12.64 27.87
CA THR A 183 -15.52 11.99 29.20
C THR A 183 -16.69 12.33 30.10
N GLU A 184 -17.08 13.60 30.21
CA GLU A 184 -18.14 14.06 31.11
C GLU A 184 -19.52 14.00 30.41
N CYS A 185 -19.63 14.60 29.21
CA CYS A 185 -20.92 14.72 28.53
C CYS A 185 -21.30 13.50 27.68
N LYS A 186 -20.35 12.60 27.38
CA LYS A 186 -20.55 11.40 26.55
C LYS A 186 -21.12 11.70 25.16
N PHE A 187 -20.65 12.75 24.50
CA PHE A 187 -21.03 13.08 23.11
C PHE A 187 -19.84 12.98 22.16
N VAL A 188 -20.15 12.74 20.88
CA VAL A 188 -19.25 12.91 19.73
C VAL A 188 -19.79 14.09 18.94
N HIS A 189 -18.94 15.04 18.58
CA HIS A 189 -19.34 16.27 17.91
C HIS A 189 -19.71 16.03 16.44
N THR A 190 -18.94 15.20 15.72
CA THR A 190 -19.12 14.79 14.31
C THR A 190 -19.04 15.90 13.25
N ASP A 191 -18.72 17.14 13.62
CA ASP A 191 -18.64 18.29 12.70
C ASP A 191 -17.51 19.26 13.11
N ILE A 192 -16.36 18.72 13.52
CA ILE A 192 -15.22 19.56 13.90
C ILE A 192 -14.52 20.07 12.64
N LYS A 193 -14.48 21.39 12.50
CA LYS A 193 -13.83 22.13 11.42
C LYS A 193 -13.60 23.58 11.88
N GLY A 194 -12.78 24.33 11.14
CA GLY A 194 -12.40 25.69 11.51
C GLY A 194 -13.58 26.65 11.71
N ASP A 195 -14.72 26.45 11.04
CA ASP A 195 -15.95 27.24 11.21
C ASP A 195 -16.57 27.11 12.61
N ASN A 196 -16.37 25.96 13.27
CA ASN A 196 -17.04 25.59 14.53
C ASN A 196 -16.16 25.82 15.76
N ILE A 197 -14.97 26.39 15.57
CA ILE A 197 -14.04 26.77 16.63
C ILE A 197 -14.01 28.30 16.71
N LEU A 198 -14.60 28.86 17.76
CA LEU A 198 -14.81 30.31 17.90
C LEU A 198 -13.92 30.90 19.00
N GLN A 199 -13.55 32.17 18.85
CA GLN A 199 -12.83 32.91 19.89
C GLN A 199 -13.80 33.67 20.81
N GLU A 200 -13.62 33.60 22.13
CA GLU A 200 -14.41 34.40 23.08
C GLU A 200 -14.07 35.89 22.98
N ILE A 201 -15.09 36.74 23.16
CA ILE A 201 -14.96 38.19 23.21
C ILE A 201 -14.67 38.60 24.65
N GLU A 202 -13.43 39.00 24.93
CA GLU A 202 -13.04 39.61 26.19
C GLU A 202 -13.20 41.15 26.13
N ASP A 203 -12.77 41.76 25.03
CA ASP A 203 -12.94 43.19 24.78
C ASP A 203 -14.39 43.54 24.44
N ARG A 204 -15.17 43.90 25.46
CA ARG A 204 -16.59 44.28 25.30
C ARG A 204 -16.79 45.54 24.46
N ALA A 205 -15.77 46.38 24.26
CA ALA A 205 -15.91 47.60 23.47
C ALA A 205 -16.28 47.30 22.02
N ILE A 206 -15.91 46.13 21.48
CA ILE A 206 -16.25 45.74 20.11
C ILE A 206 -17.76 45.51 19.92
N LEU A 207 -18.47 45.09 20.98
CA LEU A 207 -19.93 44.88 20.95
C LEU A 207 -20.67 46.23 20.96
N GLU A 208 -20.13 47.21 21.68
CA GLU A 208 -20.62 48.58 21.69
C GLU A 208 -20.32 49.28 20.36
N SER A 209 -19.11 49.11 19.83
CA SER A 209 -18.71 49.59 18.50
C SER A 209 -19.63 49.05 17.41
N PHE A 210 -19.91 47.74 17.41
CA PHE A 210 -20.85 47.11 16.49
C PHE A 210 -22.23 47.77 16.56
N THR A 211 -22.76 47.96 17.76
CA THR A 211 -24.08 48.56 17.99
C THR A 211 -24.12 50.00 17.48
N LYS A 212 -23.10 50.79 17.80
CA LYS A 212 -22.95 52.18 17.34
C LYS A 212 -22.87 52.24 15.82
N ALA A 213 -22.05 51.37 15.21
CA ALA A 213 -21.87 51.32 13.77
C ALA A 213 -23.15 50.90 13.04
N GLU A 214 -23.98 50.04 13.62
CA GLU A 214 -25.30 49.69 13.07
C GLU A 214 -26.31 50.84 13.17
N MET A 215 -26.18 51.71 14.18
CA MET A 215 -27.00 52.92 14.31
C MET A 215 -26.56 54.05 13.39
N GLU A 216 -25.25 54.21 13.18
CA GLU A 216 -24.69 55.32 12.38
C GLU A 216 -24.62 54.98 10.88
N ASN A 217 -24.30 53.74 10.54
CA ASN A 217 -24.18 53.26 9.17
C ASN A 217 -24.87 51.88 9.05
N PRO A 218 -26.21 51.83 8.93
CA PRO A 218 -26.94 50.57 9.03
C PRO A 218 -26.57 49.56 7.94
N SER A 219 -26.63 48.27 8.27
CA SER A 219 -26.18 47.21 7.37
C SER A 219 -26.94 47.23 6.03
N PRO A 220 -26.24 47.01 4.91
CA PRO A 220 -26.86 46.85 3.61
C PRO A 220 -27.93 45.76 3.65
N ARG A 221 -29.05 45.97 2.97
CA ARG A 221 -30.15 45.02 2.97
C ARG A 221 -30.95 45.07 1.67
N LYS A 222 -31.79 44.06 1.45
CA LYS A 222 -32.81 44.08 0.41
C LYS A 222 -34.10 43.45 0.90
N PHE A 223 -35.17 43.60 0.15
CA PHE A 223 -36.47 43.03 0.48
C PHE A 223 -36.84 41.97 -0.54
N VAL A 224 -37.09 40.75 -0.07
CA VAL A 224 -37.60 39.65 -0.90
C VAL A 224 -39.00 39.30 -0.37
N ASN A 225 -40.03 39.45 -1.21
CA ASN A 225 -41.42 39.25 -0.82
C ASN A 225 -41.83 40.03 0.45
N GLY A 226 -41.29 41.25 0.62
CA GLY A 226 -41.54 42.09 1.80
C GLY A 226 -40.76 41.70 3.06
N ILE A 227 -39.91 40.66 3.00
CA ILE A 227 -39.03 40.23 4.09
C ILE A 227 -37.66 40.89 3.92
N PRO A 228 -37.12 41.57 4.95
CA PRO A 228 -35.77 42.12 4.88
C PRO A 228 -34.71 41.01 4.99
N VAL A 229 -33.77 41.01 4.06
CA VAL A 229 -32.54 40.21 4.09
C VAL A 229 -31.39 41.16 4.32
N TYR A 230 -30.68 40.98 5.42
CA TYR A 230 -29.57 41.85 5.82
C TYR A 230 -28.24 41.21 5.47
N ALA A 231 -27.26 42.02 5.06
CA ALA A 231 -25.88 41.61 4.99
C ALA A 231 -25.33 41.38 6.41
N SER A 232 -24.62 40.28 6.61
CA SER A 232 -23.96 40.00 7.89
C SER A 232 -22.83 41.02 8.15
N ARG A 233 -22.82 41.60 9.36
CA ARG A 233 -21.76 42.52 9.79
C ARG A 233 -20.73 41.76 10.63
N ARG A 234 -19.46 42.02 10.39
CA ARG A 234 -18.34 41.48 11.19
C ARG A 234 -18.01 42.38 12.38
N PHE A 235 -17.44 41.78 13.42
CA PHE A 235 -16.86 42.55 14.53
C PHE A 235 -15.51 43.15 14.14
N ASP A 236 -15.20 44.29 14.75
CA ASP A 236 -13.87 44.90 14.74
C ASP A 236 -12.81 43.95 15.35
N LEU A 237 -11.53 44.26 15.12
CA LEU A 237 -10.43 43.51 15.72
C LEU A 237 -10.39 43.78 17.25
N PRO A 238 -10.42 42.75 18.10
CA PRO A 238 -10.36 42.94 19.55
C PRO A 238 -8.93 43.29 19.98
N LYS A 239 -8.80 44.02 21.09
CA LYS A 239 -7.48 44.32 21.70
C LYS A 239 -6.88 43.11 22.40
N THR A 240 -7.72 42.24 22.97
CA THR A 240 -7.33 40.99 23.60
C THR A 240 -8.20 39.85 23.08
N PHE A 241 -7.57 38.71 22.82
CA PHE A 241 -8.27 37.51 22.36
C PHE A 241 -8.63 36.65 23.58
N GLY A 242 -9.89 36.25 23.67
CA GLY A 242 -10.37 35.40 24.77
C GLY A 242 -9.96 33.93 24.61
N GLN A 243 -10.74 33.01 25.16
CA GLN A 243 -10.50 31.57 25.02
C GLN A 243 -11.05 31.02 23.71
N VAL A 244 -10.51 29.89 23.27
CA VAL A 244 -11.01 29.10 22.13
C VAL A 244 -12.15 28.21 22.63
N VAL A 245 -13.26 28.21 21.89
CA VAL A 245 -14.50 27.52 22.30
C VAL A 245 -15.08 26.74 21.13
N LEU A 246 -15.32 25.44 21.37
CA LEU A 246 -16.04 24.56 20.45
C LEU A 246 -17.54 24.88 20.45
N SER A 247 -18.11 25.01 19.25
CA SER A 247 -19.49 25.45 19.03
C SER A 247 -20.17 24.59 17.96
N ASP A 248 -21.50 24.73 17.88
CA ASP A 248 -22.39 24.10 16.89
C ASP A 248 -22.56 22.58 17.04
N PHE A 249 -23.37 22.20 18.03
CA PHE A 249 -23.66 20.82 18.37
C PHE A 249 -24.85 20.22 17.58
N GLY A 250 -25.25 20.83 16.47
CA GLY A 250 -26.40 20.40 15.68
C GLY A 250 -26.28 19.00 15.08
N SER A 251 -25.05 18.51 14.87
CA SER A 251 -24.78 17.14 14.40
C SER A 251 -24.33 16.18 15.50
N ALA A 252 -24.16 16.66 16.73
CA ALA A 252 -23.57 15.87 17.80
C ALA A 252 -24.48 14.69 18.22
N VAL A 253 -23.87 13.58 18.63
CA VAL A 253 -24.56 12.32 18.95
C VAL A 253 -23.98 11.69 20.21
N ARG A 254 -24.73 10.80 20.89
CA ARG A 254 -24.22 10.13 22.10
C ARG A 254 -23.04 9.21 21.77
N GLY A 255 -21.89 9.35 22.40
CA GLY A 255 -20.68 8.60 22.03
C GLY A 255 -20.57 7.20 22.60
N ASP A 256 -21.33 6.88 23.64
CA ASP A 256 -21.40 5.54 24.23
C ASP A 256 -22.17 4.52 23.37
N GLU A 257 -22.79 4.98 22.27
CA GLU A 257 -23.38 4.14 21.24
C GLU A 257 -22.50 4.09 20.00
N ARG A 258 -22.26 2.88 19.49
CA ARG A 258 -21.56 2.68 18.21
C ARG A 258 -22.51 2.88 17.04
N ARG A 259 -22.03 3.54 15.99
CA ARG A 259 -22.83 3.85 14.77
C ARG A 259 -22.04 3.54 13.52
N ASN A 260 -22.74 3.36 12.40
CA ASN A 260 -22.14 3.12 11.08
C ASN A 260 -22.79 4.00 9.99
N ARG A 261 -23.50 5.07 10.39
CA ARG A 261 -24.12 6.03 9.47
C ARG A 261 -23.11 7.11 9.04
N ASP A 262 -23.49 7.92 8.06
CA ASP A 262 -22.65 9.06 7.65
C ASP A 262 -22.50 10.06 8.80
N ALA A 263 -21.29 10.61 8.88
CA ALA A 263 -20.86 11.64 9.80
C ALA A 263 -19.74 12.44 9.13
N GLN A 264 -19.40 13.57 9.73
CA GLN A 264 -18.27 14.42 9.33
C GLN A 264 -18.48 15.12 7.97
N PRO A 265 -17.99 16.37 7.84
CA PRO A 265 -17.90 17.01 6.54
C PRO A 265 -17.00 16.21 5.61
N ASN A 266 -17.32 16.25 4.31
CA ASN A 266 -16.72 15.38 3.28
C ASN A 266 -15.19 15.30 3.36
N VAL A 267 -14.47 16.42 3.27
CA VAL A 267 -12.99 16.47 3.27
C VAL A 267 -12.36 16.12 4.62
N TYR A 268 -13.14 16.06 5.69
CA TYR A 268 -12.67 15.71 7.03
C TYR A 268 -13.10 14.28 7.42
N ARG A 269 -13.76 13.53 6.55
CA ARG A 269 -14.32 12.21 6.88
C ARG A 269 -13.24 11.17 7.14
N SER A 270 -13.42 10.39 8.21
CA SER A 270 -12.50 9.33 8.63
C SER A 270 -12.69 8.04 7.82
N PRO A 271 -11.66 7.17 7.71
CA PRO A 271 -11.75 5.89 7.01
C PRO A 271 -12.88 4.98 7.52
N GLU A 272 -13.08 4.91 8.84
CA GLU A 272 -14.15 4.11 9.44
C GLU A 272 -15.55 4.58 9.00
N VAL A 273 -15.77 5.89 8.86
CA VAL A 273 -17.04 6.43 8.36
C VAL A 273 -17.18 6.17 6.86
N MET A 274 -16.12 6.37 6.06
CA MET A 274 -16.11 6.08 4.62
C MET A 274 -16.46 4.61 4.31
N LEU A 275 -15.91 3.69 5.10
CA LEU A 275 -16.11 2.25 4.96
C LEU A 275 -17.38 1.72 5.62
N LYS A 276 -18.15 2.58 6.29
CA LYS A 276 -19.31 2.20 7.12
C LYS A 276 -18.96 1.15 8.18
N ALA A 277 -17.77 1.25 8.75
CA ALA A 277 -17.39 0.52 9.95
C ALA A 277 -18.04 1.19 11.17
N GLU A 278 -18.16 0.44 12.27
CA GLU A 278 -18.62 1.01 13.53
C GLU A 278 -17.64 2.06 14.06
N TRP A 279 -18.16 3.24 14.39
CA TRP A 279 -17.43 4.41 14.88
C TRP A 279 -18.04 4.99 16.17
N SER A 280 -17.25 5.79 16.89
CA SER A 280 -17.56 6.47 18.15
C SER A 280 -16.60 7.68 18.31
N TYR A 281 -16.16 8.04 19.52
CA TYR A 281 -15.31 9.19 19.84
C TYR A 281 -14.08 9.45 18.93
N PRO A 282 -13.33 8.44 18.44
CA PRO A 282 -12.11 8.68 17.66
C PRO A 282 -12.29 9.51 16.38
N ILE A 283 -13.49 9.55 15.80
CA ILE A 283 -13.73 10.31 14.57
C ILE A 283 -13.55 11.82 14.77
N ASP A 284 -13.82 12.33 15.98
CA ASP A 284 -13.60 13.74 16.31
C ASP A 284 -12.10 14.05 16.35
N ILE A 285 -11.28 13.12 16.86
CA ILE A 285 -9.82 13.26 16.89
C ILE A 285 -9.26 13.25 15.47
N TRP A 286 -9.81 12.42 14.57
CA TRP A 286 -9.49 12.46 13.15
C TRP A 286 -9.79 13.83 12.54
N ASN A 287 -10.98 14.40 12.81
CA ASN A 287 -11.31 15.75 12.32
C ASN A 287 -10.32 16.80 12.81
N VAL A 288 -9.91 16.75 14.08
CA VAL A 288 -8.90 17.67 14.62
C VAL A 288 -7.57 17.54 13.88
N GLY A 289 -7.11 16.31 13.60
CA GLY A 289 -5.87 16.08 12.87
C GLY A 289 -5.88 16.68 11.47
N VAL A 290 -6.95 16.44 10.71
CA VAL A 290 -7.10 16.99 9.35
C VAL A 290 -7.27 18.52 9.40
N MET A 291 -8.09 19.05 10.32
CA MET A 291 -8.27 20.49 10.51
C MET A 291 -6.95 21.18 10.90
N ALA A 292 -6.13 20.57 11.76
CA ALA A 292 -4.84 21.12 12.16
C ALA A 292 -3.90 21.29 10.96
N TRP A 293 -3.87 20.30 10.07
CA TRP A 293 -3.10 20.40 8.83
C TRP A 293 -3.63 21.52 7.93
N ASP A 294 -4.96 21.62 7.77
CA ASP A 294 -5.56 22.66 6.93
C ASP A 294 -5.22 24.06 7.43
N LEU A 295 -5.26 24.27 8.75
CA LEU A 295 -4.91 25.55 9.37
C LEU A 295 -3.41 25.86 9.23
N PHE A 296 -2.55 24.85 9.27
CA PHE A 296 -1.10 25.02 9.15
C PHE A 296 -0.66 25.28 7.70
N GLU A 297 -1.20 24.53 6.74
CA GLU A 297 -0.83 24.61 5.32
C GLU A 297 -1.69 25.60 4.52
N GLY A 298 -2.83 26.05 5.04
CA GLY A 298 -3.71 27.00 4.35
C GLY A 298 -4.43 26.42 3.13
N LYS A 299 -4.55 25.10 3.05
CA LYS A 299 -5.23 24.32 2.00
C LYS A 299 -5.81 23.05 2.59
N HIS A 300 -6.64 22.31 1.86
CA HIS A 300 -7.22 21.06 2.36
C HIS A 300 -6.27 19.86 2.20
N MET A 301 -6.16 19.03 3.23
CA MET A 301 -5.34 17.81 3.20
C MET A 301 -5.89 16.80 2.21
N PHE A 302 -7.21 16.69 2.18
CA PHE A 302 -7.96 15.82 1.30
C PHE A 302 -8.98 16.63 0.52
N HIS A 303 -9.20 16.25 -0.73
CA HIS A 303 -10.20 16.85 -1.60
C HIS A 303 -11.29 15.85 -1.94
N GLY A 304 -10.89 14.59 -2.17
CA GLY A 304 -11.80 13.50 -2.48
C GLY A 304 -12.57 13.72 -3.78
N ASN A 305 -12.01 14.44 -4.75
CA ASN A 305 -12.67 14.69 -6.04
C ASN A 305 -12.17 13.69 -7.09
N ASP A 306 -13.09 13.03 -7.79
CA ASP A 306 -12.72 12.18 -8.92
C ASP A 306 -12.29 13.04 -10.14
N PRO A 307 -11.36 12.54 -10.98
CA PRO A 307 -10.95 13.22 -12.23
C PRO A 307 -12.07 13.40 -13.25
N ASP A 308 -13.22 12.72 -13.06
CA ASP A 308 -14.38 12.77 -13.95
C ASP A 308 -15.23 14.05 -13.81
N GLY A 309 -14.87 14.92 -12.87
CA GLY A 309 -15.50 16.23 -12.66
C GLY A 309 -16.85 16.19 -11.94
N LYS A 310 -17.27 15.03 -11.41
CA LYS A 310 -18.57 14.89 -10.71
C LYS A 310 -18.55 15.33 -9.24
N GLY A 311 -17.43 15.84 -8.76
CA GLY A 311 -17.25 16.33 -7.40
C GLY A 311 -16.79 15.24 -6.43
N TYR A 312 -17.17 15.38 -5.16
CA TYR A 312 -16.67 14.53 -4.09
C TYR A 312 -17.11 13.07 -4.24
N SER A 313 -16.18 12.12 -4.11
CA SER A 313 -16.42 10.68 -4.04
C SER A 313 -15.65 10.03 -2.89
N THR A 314 -16.26 8.99 -2.31
CA THR A 314 -15.61 8.22 -1.23
C THR A 314 -14.39 7.45 -1.75
N HIS A 315 -14.42 7.02 -3.01
CA HIS A 315 -13.32 6.28 -3.64
C HIS A 315 -12.07 7.15 -3.75
N ALA A 316 -12.17 8.35 -4.33
CA ALA A 316 -11.06 9.29 -4.45
C ALA A 316 -10.50 9.68 -3.09
N HIS A 317 -11.38 10.01 -2.13
CA HIS A 317 -10.94 10.40 -0.79
C HIS A 317 -10.18 9.26 -0.10
N LEU A 318 -10.70 8.03 -0.15
CA LEU A 318 -10.04 6.88 0.45
C LEU A 318 -8.68 6.60 -0.19
N ALA A 319 -8.55 6.77 -1.50
CA ALA A 319 -7.27 6.65 -2.21
C ALA A 319 -6.24 7.71 -1.75
N GLU A 320 -6.66 8.98 -1.58
CA GLU A 320 -5.82 10.04 -1.02
C GLU A 320 -5.34 9.68 0.39
N VAL A 321 -6.23 9.21 1.27
CA VAL A 321 -5.86 8.77 2.62
C VAL A 321 -4.82 7.64 2.57
N ILE A 322 -5.05 6.63 1.71
CA ILE A 322 -4.14 5.48 1.56
C ILE A 322 -2.77 5.90 1.05
N SER A 323 -2.71 6.88 0.14
CA SER A 323 -1.44 7.37 -0.41
C SER A 323 -0.52 7.96 0.66
N ILE A 324 -1.09 8.51 1.74
CA ILE A 324 -0.34 9.15 2.84
C ILE A 324 -0.10 8.18 3.99
N LEU A 325 -1.12 7.42 4.41
CA LEU A 325 -1.09 6.61 5.63
C LEU A 325 -0.89 5.10 5.38
N GLY A 326 -0.95 4.67 4.12
CA GLY A 326 -1.05 3.25 3.75
C GLY A 326 -2.48 2.70 3.87
N PRO A 327 -2.70 1.41 3.52
CA PRO A 327 -4.02 0.81 3.54
C PRO A 327 -4.64 0.78 4.95
N PRO A 328 -5.98 0.85 5.09
CA PRO A 328 -6.62 0.72 6.38
C PRO A 328 -6.28 -0.62 7.05
N PRO A 329 -6.17 -0.67 8.39
CA PRO A 329 -5.95 -1.92 9.10
C PRO A 329 -6.94 -3.02 8.72
N LEU A 330 -6.48 -4.27 8.63
CA LEU A 330 -7.31 -5.41 8.21
C LEU A 330 -8.54 -5.61 9.11
N ASP A 331 -8.45 -5.31 10.41
CA ASP A 331 -9.60 -5.39 11.31
C ASP A 331 -10.67 -4.34 10.99
N MET A 332 -10.26 -3.16 10.51
CA MET A 332 -11.18 -2.11 10.06
C MET A 332 -11.84 -2.51 8.75
N LEU A 333 -11.07 -3.05 7.80
CA LEU A 333 -11.61 -3.57 6.54
C LEU A 333 -12.64 -4.68 6.79
N LYS A 334 -12.36 -5.63 7.71
CA LYS A 334 -13.32 -6.69 8.08
C LYS A 334 -14.62 -6.16 8.70
N ARG A 335 -14.55 -5.05 9.44
CA ARG A 335 -15.74 -4.44 10.07
C ARG A 335 -16.51 -3.50 9.13
N GLY A 336 -15.87 -3.00 8.08
CA GLY A 336 -16.47 -2.06 7.13
C GLY A 336 -17.47 -2.75 6.20
N LYS A 337 -18.72 -2.31 6.23
CA LYS A 337 -19.78 -2.86 5.35
C LYS A 337 -19.53 -2.58 3.87
N ARG A 338 -18.82 -1.49 3.57
CA ARG A 338 -18.48 -1.09 2.20
C ARG A 338 -17.06 -1.47 1.79
N SER A 339 -16.33 -2.22 2.62
CA SER A 339 -14.93 -2.55 2.33
C SER A 339 -14.78 -3.28 1.00
N LEU A 340 -15.70 -4.19 0.67
CA LEU A 340 -15.68 -4.94 -0.59
C LEU A 340 -15.94 -4.07 -1.83
N GLU A 341 -16.51 -2.86 -1.68
CA GLU A 341 -16.66 -1.91 -2.80
C GLU A 341 -15.31 -1.33 -3.23
N PHE A 342 -14.33 -1.29 -2.33
CA PHE A 342 -13.04 -0.63 -2.53
C PHE A 342 -11.85 -1.59 -2.46
N PHE A 343 -12.02 -2.74 -1.80
CA PHE A 343 -10.99 -3.73 -1.54
C PHE A 343 -11.56 -5.12 -1.81
N THR A 344 -11.33 -5.65 -3.00
CA THR A 344 -11.74 -7.02 -3.37
C THR A 344 -10.63 -8.03 -3.08
N GLU A 345 -11.02 -9.26 -2.74
CA GLU A 345 -10.09 -10.40 -2.63
C GLU A 345 -9.51 -10.80 -4.00
N ASP A 346 -10.20 -10.44 -5.10
CA ASP A 346 -9.80 -10.70 -6.50
C ASP A 346 -9.26 -9.44 -7.21
N ALA A 347 -8.44 -8.65 -6.52
CA ALA A 347 -7.93 -7.37 -7.04
C ALA A 347 -7.24 -7.52 -8.41
N TRP A 348 -6.55 -8.63 -8.65
CA TRP A 348 -5.85 -8.89 -9.92
C TRP A 348 -6.80 -9.20 -11.08
N ALA A 349 -7.92 -9.89 -10.84
CA ALA A 349 -8.87 -10.30 -11.89
C ALA A 349 -9.61 -9.10 -12.50
N SER A 350 -9.63 -7.96 -11.79
CA SER A 350 -10.14 -6.69 -12.30
C SER A 350 -9.16 -5.92 -13.20
N LYS A 351 -7.90 -6.35 -13.28
CA LYS A 351 -6.84 -5.68 -14.05
C LYS A 351 -6.71 -6.26 -15.46
N PRO A 352 -6.21 -5.48 -16.43
CA PRO A 352 -5.87 -6.01 -17.75
C PRO A 352 -4.87 -7.16 -17.65
N ILE A 353 -5.17 -8.28 -18.31
CA ILE A 353 -4.29 -9.46 -18.38
C ILE A 353 -3.69 -9.61 -19.78
N LYS A 354 -2.44 -10.08 -19.84
CA LYS A 354 -1.78 -10.51 -21.07
C LYS A 354 -1.55 -12.01 -21.03
N GLN A 355 -1.42 -12.63 -22.21
CA GLN A 355 -1.18 -14.07 -22.36
C GLN A 355 -2.31 -14.97 -21.84
N GLU A 356 -3.53 -14.44 -21.80
CA GLU A 356 -4.73 -15.20 -21.42
C GLU A 356 -4.92 -16.45 -22.29
N VAL A 357 -5.45 -17.50 -21.67
CA VAL A 357 -5.81 -18.77 -22.32
C VAL A 357 -7.31 -18.91 -22.28
N VAL A 358 -7.92 -19.08 -23.44
CA VAL A 358 -9.35 -19.33 -23.57
C VAL A 358 -9.58 -20.84 -23.59
N TYR A 359 -10.31 -21.34 -22.61
CA TYR A 359 -10.77 -22.74 -22.56
C TYR A 359 -12.20 -22.82 -23.10
N GLU A 360 -12.45 -23.75 -24.03
CA GLU A 360 -13.80 -23.99 -24.57
C GLU A 360 -14.71 -24.62 -23.50
N ASP A 361 -14.18 -25.59 -22.75
CA ASP A 361 -14.86 -26.21 -21.62
C ASP A 361 -14.74 -25.35 -20.35
N LYS A 362 -15.66 -24.38 -20.22
CA LYS A 362 -15.73 -23.48 -19.07
C LYS A 362 -16.09 -24.19 -17.76
N GLU A 363 -16.92 -25.24 -17.82
CA GLU A 363 -17.34 -25.99 -16.64
C GLU A 363 -16.18 -26.84 -16.11
N GLY A 364 -15.49 -27.55 -16.99
CA GLY A 364 -14.28 -28.30 -16.66
C GLY A 364 -13.18 -27.40 -16.09
N PHE A 365 -13.01 -26.20 -16.64
CA PHE A 365 -12.09 -25.19 -16.09
C PHE A 365 -12.44 -24.82 -14.65
N GLN A 366 -13.69 -24.46 -14.36
CA GLN A 366 -14.11 -24.12 -12.99
C GLN A 366 -13.96 -25.31 -12.02
N ASN A 367 -14.31 -26.52 -12.47
CA ASN A 367 -14.15 -27.75 -11.70
C ASN A 367 -12.67 -28.03 -11.37
N ALA A 368 -11.76 -27.79 -12.33
CA ALA A 368 -10.32 -27.91 -12.13
C ALA A 368 -9.81 -26.91 -11.07
N LEU A 369 -10.21 -25.64 -11.14
CA LEU A 369 -9.83 -24.61 -10.16
C LEU A 369 -10.33 -24.94 -8.75
N GLN A 370 -11.60 -25.33 -8.61
CA GLN A 370 -12.17 -25.75 -7.31
C GLN A 370 -11.44 -26.96 -6.72
N LYS A 371 -10.99 -27.89 -7.56
CA LYS A 371 -10.18 -29.03 -7.12
C LYS A 371 -8.82 -28.55 -6.60
N LEU A 372 -8.11 -27.71 -7.34
CA LEU A 372 -6.81 -27.16 -6.96
C LEU A 372 -6.85 -26.40 -5.62
N GLN A 373 -7.93 -25.65 -5.35
CA GLN A 373 -8.14 -24.94 -4.09
C GLN A 373 -8.16 -25.86 -2.85
N ARG A 374 -8.57 -27.12 -3.02
CA ARG A 374 -8.66 -28.11 -1.94
C ARG A 374 -7.40 -28.95 -1.78
N LEU A 375 -6.52 -28.97 -2.78
CA LEU A 375 -5.30 -29.77 -2.74
C LEU A 375 -4.25 -29.15 -1.80
N PRO A 376 -3.39 -30.00 -1.18
CA PRO A 376 -2.33 -29.54 -0.30
C PRO A 376 -1.38 -28.51 -0.95
N PRO A 377 -0.77 -27.61 -0.16
CA PRO A 377 0.30 -26.76 -0.65
C PRO A 377 1.54 -27.60 -1.03
N LEU A 378 2.27 -27.22 -2.09
CA LEU A 378 3.51 -27.89 -2.50
C LEU A 378 4.70 -27.46 -1.62
N VAL A 379 4.70 -26.19 -1.19
CA VAL A 379 5.74 -25.59 -0.35
C VAL A 379 5.16 -24.95 0.90
N THR A 380 5.99 -24.83 1.94
CA THR A 380 5.60 -24.25 3.23
C THR A 380 6.10 -22.81 3.39
N PRO A 381 5.43 -21.98 4.23
CA PRO A 381 5.92 -20.64 4.56
C PRO A 381 7.33 -20.61 5.15
N TYR A 382 7.73 -21.67 5.86
CA TYR A 382 9.07 -21.79 6.45
C TYR A 382 10.15 -21.84 5.35
N GLU A 383 9.97 -22.73 4.37
CA GLU A 383 10.89 -22.85 3.23
C GLU A 383 10.96 -21.55 2.42
N VAL A 384 9.80 -20.91 2.18
CA VAL A 384 9.72 -19.63 1.46
C VAL A 384 10.47 -18.50 2.19
N VAL A 385 10.30 -18.40 3.51
CA VAL A 385 10.99 -17.39 4.32
C VAL A 385 12.49 -17.67 4.40
N ASN A 386 12.89 -18.94 4.49
CA ASN A 386 14.31 -19.33 4.43
C ASN A 386 14.94 -18.90 3.10
N LEU A 387 14.29 -19.18 1.97
CA LEU A 387 14.76 -18.71 0.67
C LEU A 387 14.87 -17.18 0.63
N LYS A 388 13.87 -16.46 1.13
CA LYS A 388 13.92 -14.98 1.17
C LYS A 388 15.10 -14.46 1.99
N ASN A 389 15.41 -15.10 3.12
CA ASN A 389 16.58 -14.76 3.94
C ASN A 389 17.90 -15.08 3.21
N SER A 390 17.96 -16.18 2.48
CA SER A 390 19.10 -16.52 1.63
C SER A 390 19.29 -15.49 0.51
N LEU A 391 18.20 -15.07 -0.15
CA LEU A 391 18.22 -14.01 -1.16
C LEU A 391 18.58 -12.65 -0.57
N LYS A 392 18.28 -12.38 0.70
CA LYS A 392 18.81 -11.19 1.39
C LYS A 392 20.33 -11.23 1.47
N ASN A 393 20.94 -12.37 1.75
CA ASN A 393 22.41 -12.49 1.76
C ASN A 393 22.99 -12.25 0.36
N VAL A 394 22.29 -12.70 -0.69
CA VAL A 394 22.66 -12.41 -2.08
C VAL A 394 22.55 -10.92 -2.36
N ALA A 395 21.45 -10.27 -1.98
CA ALA A 395 21.25 -8.82 -2.08
C ALA A 395 22.17 -8.00 -1.14
N LEU A 396 23.04 -8.65 -0.35
CA LEU A 396 24.12 -8.02 0.41
C LEU A 396 25.53 -8.46 -0.04
N GLY A 397 25.65 -9.25 -1.11
CA GLY A 397 26.92 -9.65 -1.71
C GLY A 397 27.60 -10.82 -1.02
N LYS A 398 26.89 -11.47 -0.09
CA LYS A 398 27.39 -12.56 0.77
C LYS A 398 27.12 -13.95 0.22
N ALA A 399 26.32 -14.07 -0.85
CA ALA A 399 25.96 -15.32 -1.49
C ALA A 399 25.70 -15.08 -2.99
N PHE A 400 25.61 -16.15 -3.77
CA PHE A 400 25.32 -16.13 -5.20
C PHE A 400 24.12 -17.04 -5.52
N VAL A 401 23.27 -16.67 -6.48
CA VAL A 401 22.12 -17.48 -6.91
C VAL A 401 22.47 -18.20 -8.21
N LEU A 402 22.28 -19.52 -8.21
CA LEU A 402 22.20 -20.33 -9.42
C LEU A 402 20.73 -20.73 -9.63
N GLN A 403 20.10 -20.13 -10.63
CA GLN A 403 18.78 -20.55 -11.08
C GLN A 403 18.87 -21.24 -12.43
N GLY A 404 18.34 -22.46 -12.55
CA GLY A 404 18.53 -23.28 -13.76
C GLY A 404 17.50 -24.38 -13.95
N GLY A 405 17.25 -24.76 -15.19
CA GLY A 405 16.39 -25.90 -15.55
C GLY A 405 15.74 -25.70 -16.92
N ASP A 406 14.67 -26.44 -17.20
CA ASP A 406 14.06 -26.43 -18.52
C ASP A 406 13.40 -25.08 -18.87
N CYS A 407 13.31 -24.80 -20.17
CA CYS A 407 12.53 -23.67 -20.68
C CYS A 407 11.04 -23.86 -20.35
N ALA A 408 10.50 -25.03 -20.70
CA ALA A 408 9.19 -25.52 -20.31
C ALA A 408 9.32 -27.02 -19.97
N GLU A 409 8.77 -27.43 -18.84
CA GLU A 409 8.68 -28.83 -18.47
C GLU A 409 7.58 -29.52 -19.29
N LEU A 410 7.79 -30.79 -19.63
CA LEU A 410 6.76 -31.69 -20.11
C LEU A 410 6.34 -32.62 -18.98
N PHE A 411 5.10 -33.12 -19.00
CA PHE A 411 4.65 -34.13 -18.05
C PHE A 411 5.50 -35.40 -18.12
N ASP A 412 5.97 -35.76 -19.32
CA ASP A 412 6.87 -36.90 -19.53
C ASP A 412 8.25 -36.72 -18.87
N TYR A 413 8.64 -35.48 -18.51
CA TYR A 413 9.88 -35.24 -17.77
C TYR A 413 9.75 -35.58 -16.28
N CYS A 414 8.55 -35.91 -15.80
CA CYS A 414 8.31 -36.43 -14.46
C CYS A 414 8.74 -37.92 -14.36
N ASN A 415 10.02 -38.18 -14.60
CA ASN A 415 10.65 -39.49 -14.47
C ASN A 415 12.00 -39.34 -13.75
N GLN A 416 12.47 -40.45 -13.18
CA GLN A 416 13.68 -40.47 -12.34
C GLN A 416 14.91 -39.91 -13.06
N ASP A 417 15.23 -40.41 -14.25
CA ASP A 417 16.48 -40.07 -14.95
C ASP A 417 16.55 -38.58 -15.28
N MET A 418 15.46 -38.00 -15.80
CA MET A 418 15.39 -36.57 -16.16
C MET A 418 15.46 -35.66 -14.93
N ILE A 419 14.80 -36.04 -13.83
CA ILE A 419 14.84 -35.28 -12.58
C ILE A 419 16.25 -35.32 -11.99
N GLU A 420 16.84 -36.51 -11.88
CA GLU A 420 18.20 -36.69 -11.37
C GLU A 420 19.24 -35.95 -12.21
N ALA A 421 19.17 -36.04 -13.54
CA ALA A 421 20.11 -35.37 -14.45
C ALA A 421 20.10 -33.85 -14.23
N LYS A 422 18.92 -33.26 -14.06
CA LYS A 422 18.76 -31.82 -13.79
C LYS A 422 19.32 -31.42 -12.42
N ILE A 423 19.01 -32.20 -11.37
CA ILE A 423 19.53 -31.93 -10.02
C ILE A 423 21.06 -32.06 -10.02
N LYS A 424 21.62 -33.14 -10.60
CA LYS A 424 23.06 -33.37 -10.74
C LYS A 424 23.75 -32.18 -11.39
N LEU A 425 23.25 -31.71 -12.53
CA LEU A 425 23.85 -30.58 -13.23
C LEU A 425 23.87 -29.29 -12.38
N ILE A 426 22.76 -28.97 -11.72
CA ILE A 426 22.69 -27.78 -10.83
C ILE A 426 23.67 -27.93 -9.65
N LEU A 427 23.79 -29.13 -9.06
CA LEU A 427 24.73 -29.40 -7.98
C LEU A 427 26.19 -29.26 -8.45
N GLN A 428 26.55 -29.85 -9.58
CA GLN A 428 27.90 -29.76 -10.16
C GLN A 428 28.29 -28.30 -10.46
N MET A 429 27.40 -27.54 -11.12
CA MET A 429 27.61 -26.12 -11.38
C MET A 429 27.77 -25.32 -10.09
N SER A 430 26.94 -25.60 -9.08
CA SER A 430 27.02 -24.92 -7.79
C SER A 430 28.38 -25.12 -7.10
N LEU A 431 28.96 -26.32 -7.19
CA LEU A 431 30.27 -26.63 -6.61
C LEU A 431 31.38 -25.80 -7.27
N ILE A 432 31.36 -25.70 -8.61
CA ILE A 432 32.31 -24.90 -9.39
C ILE A 432 32.21 -23.42 -8.98
N LEU A 433 30.99 -22.90 -8.85
CA LEU A 433 30.74 -21.51 -8.48
C LEU A 433 31.14 -21.21 -7.03
N ILE A 434 30.88 -22.12 -6.08
CA ILE A 434 31.33 -21.99 -4.68
C ILE A 434 32.86 -21.90 -4.66
N TRP A 435 33.53 -22.79 -5.39
CA TRP A 435 35.00 -22.82 -5.46
C TRP A 435 35.60 -21.57 -6.14
N GLY A 436 34.93 -21.02 -7.15
CA GLY A 436 35.38 -19.83 -7.87
C GLY A 436 35.11 -18.53 -7.14
N ALA A 437 33.86 -18.32 -6.72
CA ALA A 437 33.40 -17.09 -6.09
C ALA A 437 33.71 -16.99 -4.60
N ASN A 438 34.12 -18.11 -3.97
CA ASN A 438 34.32 -18.23 -2.52
C ASN A 438 33.11 -17.73 -1.70
N LYS A 439 31.91 -18.04 -2.17
CA LYS A 439 30.62 -17.64 -1.58
C LYS A 439 29.63 -18.80 -1.58
N PRO A 440 28.70 -18.87 -0.60
CA PRO A 440 27.57 -19.79 -0.65
C PRO A 440 26.76 -19.61 -1.94
N VAL A 441 26.33 -20.72 -2.55
CA VAL A 441 25.45 -20.71 -3.71
C VAL A 441 24.06 -21.20 -3.33
N ILE A 442 23.05 -20.36 -3.60
CA ILE A 442 21.63 -20.67 -3.42
C ILE A 442 21.10 -21.29 -4.72
N ARG A 443 20.51 -22.49 -4.63
CA ARG A 443 20.08 -23.28 -5.78
C ARG A 443 18.58 -23.16 -5.96
N ILE A 444 18.15 -22.56 -7.07
CA ILE A 444 16.73 -22.39 -7.41
C ILE A 444 16.47 -23.10 -8.74
N ALA A 445 15.84 -24.25 -8.74
CA ALA A 445 15.57 -24.97 -9.96
C ALA A 445 14.29 -24.48 -10.66
N ARG A 446 14.33 -24.46 -12.00
CA ARG A 446 13.13 -24.39 -12.85
C ARG A 446 12.58 -25.81 -12.98
N ILE A 447 11.82 -26.23 -11.97
CA ILE A 447 11.33 -27.60 -11.83
C ILE A 447 10.04 -27.62 -11.01
N ALA A 448 9.20 -28.64 -11.24
CA ALA A 448 7.97 -28.90 -10.50
C ALA A 448 6.94 -27.78 -10.62
N GLY A 449 6.82 -27.15 -11.78
CA GLY A 449 5.79 -26.12 -12.01
C GLY A 449 5.96 -25.30 -13.30
N GLN A 450 7.07 -25.44 -14.01
CA GLN A 450 7.40 -24.66 -15.21
C GLN A 450 6.69 -25.22 -16.46
N PHE A 451 5.37 -25.44 -16.36
CA PHE A 451 4.53 -26.04 -17.39
C PHE A 451 3.80 -25.03 -18.28
N ALA A 452 4.02 -23.71 -18.08
CA ALA A 452 3.38 -22.65 -18.85
C ALA A 452 4.43 -21.78 -19.56
N LYS A 453 4.13 -21.37 -20.80
CA LYS A 453 5.01 -20.52 -21.59
C LYS A 453 4.26 -19.40 -22.32
N PRO A 454 4.72 -18.14 -22.23
CA PRO A 454 4.15 -17.05 -23.02
C PRO A 454 4.57 -17.16 -24.49
N ARG A 455 3.67 -16.78 -25.41
CA ARG A 455 3.91 -16.86 -26.87
C ARG A 455 3.81 -15.48 -27.52
N SER A 456 4.61 -15.28 -28.57
CA SER A 456 4.55 -14.07 -29.41
C SER A 456 3.32 -14.06 -30.32
N SER A 457 2.89 -15.24 -30.77
CA SER A 457 1.68 -15.45 -31.57
C SER A 457 0.77 -16.46 -30.86
N PRO A 458 -0.56 -16.27 -30.88
CA PRO A 458 -1.50 -17.24 -30.34
C PRO A 458 -1.58 -18.53 -31.16
N CYS A 459 -1.24 -18.48 -32.45
CA CYS A 459 -1.26 -19.61 -33.38
C CYS A 459 0.11 -19.82 -34.02
N GLU A 460 0.41 -21.07 -34.38
CA GLU A 460 1.58 -21.44 -35.18
C GLU A 460 1.19 -22.35 -36.34
N THR A 461 2.01 -22.33 -37.40
CA THR A 461 1.82 -23.17 -38.58
C THR A 461 2.97 -24.15 -38.68
N VAL A 462 2.67 -25.44 -38.55
CA VAL A 462 3.65 -26.54 -38.66
C VAL A 462 3.22 -27.41 -39.83
N ASN A 463 4.13 -27.66 -40.79
CA ASN A 463 3.87 -28.45 -42.00
C ASN A 463 2.63 -27.98 -42.78
N GLY A 464 2.39 -26.66 -42.84
CA GLY A 464 1.24 -26.07 -43.54
C GLY A 464 -0.10 -26.11 -42.79
N VAL A 465 -0.15 -26.73 -41.60
CA VAL A 465 -1.35 -26.77 -40.75
C VAL A 465 -1.25 -25.71 -39.66
N THR A 466 -2.23 -24.81 -39.59
CA THR A 466 -2.33 -23.78 -38.54
C THR A 466 -3.07 -24.32 -37.33
N MET A 467 -2.49 -24.15 -36.14
CA MET A 467 -3.01 -24.63 -34.87
C MET A 467 -2.67 -23.65 -33.73
N PRO A 468 -3.31 -23.73 -32.55
CA PRO A 468 -2.87 -22.96 -31.39
C PRO A 468 -1.40 -23.24 -31.08
N SER A 469 -0.69 -22.18 -30.70
CA SER A 469 0.70 -22.30 -30.26
C SER A 469 0.80 -23.17 -29.00
N PHE A 470 1.84 -23.98 -28.90
CA PHE A 470 2.17 -24.70 -27.67
C PHE A 470 2.40 -23.69 -26.56
N ARG A 471 1.60 -23.76 -25.50
CA ARG A 471 1.67 -22.86 -24.34
C ARG A 471 2.18 -23.57 -23.09
N GLY A 472 2.69 -24.79 -23.26
CA GLY A 472 3.15 -25.65 -22.18
C GLY A 472 2.09 -26.66 -21.75
N ASP A 473 2.54 -27.73 -21.11
CA ASP A 473 1.72 -28.92 -20.84
C ASP A 473 0.55 -28.67 -19.87
N ASN A 474 0.58 -27.59 -19.08
CA ASN A 474 -0.56 -27.21 -18.25
C ASN A 474 -1.70 -26.53 -19.03
N VAL A 475 -1.49 -26.21 -20.31
CA VAL A 475 -2.49 -25.63 -21.21
C VAL A 475 -2.86 -26.62 -22.31
N ASN A 476 -1.90 -27.07 -23.11
CA ASN A 476 -2.13 -27.93 -24.27
C ASN A 476 -0.96 -28.90 -24.50
N GLY A 477 -1.15 -29.88 -25.36
CA GLY A 477 -0.17 -30.94 -25.61
C GLY A 477 0.97 -30.50 -26.53
N PHE A 478 2.09 -31.20 -26.40
CA PHE A 478 3.33 -30.96 -27.14
C PHE A 478 3.19 -31.25 -28.65
N ASP A 479 2.54 -32.36 -29.02
CA ASP A 479 2.46 -32.82 -30.41
C ASP A 479 1.85 -31.76 -31.35
N PRO A 480 2.41 -31.53 -32.55
CA PRO A 480 1.95 -30.52 -33.49
C PRO A 480 0.71 -31.00 -34.26
N THR A 481 -0.38 -31.29 -33.55
CA THR A 481 -1.69 -31.62 -34.13
C THR A 481 -2.77 -30.68 -33.59
N PRO A 482 -3.77 -30.27 -34.39
CA PRO A 482 -4.84 -29.38 -33.90
C PRO A 482 -5.53 -29.89 -32.63
N ALA A 483 -5.78 -31.19 -32.53
CA ALA A 483 -6.40 -31.81 -31.36
C ALA A 483 -5.52 -31.71 -30.10
N SER A 484 -4.22 -32.00 -30.23
CA SER A 484 -3.27 -31.86 -29.11
C SER A 484 -3.12 -30.41 -28.67
N ARG A 485 -3.21 -29.45 -29.61
CA ARG A 485 -3.03 -28.02 -29.35
C ARG A 485 -4.25 -27.29 -28.79
N THR A 486 -5.41 -27.94 -28.73
CA THR A 486 -6.58 -27.36 -28.06
C THR A 486 -6.33 -27.25 -26.55
N PRO A 487 -6.54 -26.07 -25.92
CA PRO A 487 -6.44 -25.93 -24.47
C PRO A 487 -7.39 -26.87 -23.72
N ASP A 488 -6.85 -27.65 -22.78
CA ASP A 488 -7.60 -28.62 -21.98
C ASP A 488 -7.50 -28.27 -20.49
N PRO A 489 -8.60 -27.90 -19.83
CA PRO A 489 -8.58 -27.50 -18.41
C PRO A 489 -8.17 -28.63 -17.45
N SER A 490 -8.32 -29.90 -17.85
CA SER A 490 -7.92 -31.04 -17.01
C SER A 490 -6.41 -31.05 -16.73
N ARG A 491 -5.63 -30.48 -17.65
CA ARG A 491 -4.17 -30.36 -17.57
C ARG A 491 -3.70 -29.47 -16.41
N LEU A 492 -4.52 -28.55 -15.93
CA LEU A 492 -4.21 -27.75 -14.74
C LEU A 492 -4.05 -28.63 -13.49
N VAL A 493 -4.96 -29.59 -13.32
CA VAL A 493 -4.91 -30.55 -12.22
C VAL A 493 -3.76 -31.54 -12.43
N SER A 494 -3.54 -32.00 -13.66
CA SER A 494 -2.41 -32.86 -13.99
C SER A 494 -1.08 -32.18 -13.67
N ALA A 495 -0.92 -30.90 -13.98
CA ALA A 495 0.28 -30.13 -13.68
C ALA A 495 0.57 -30.12 -12.17
N TYR A 496 -0.44 -29.92 -11.32
CA TYR A 496 -0.27 -30.04 -9.87
C TYR A 496 0.26 -31.41 -9.44
N PHE A 497 -0.28 -32.51 -9.98
CA PHE A 497 0.15 -33.85 -9.58
C PHE A 497 1.58 -34.18 -10.06
N HIS A 498 1.96 -33.74 -11.28
CA HIS A 498 3.34 -33.89 -11.76
C HIS A 498 4.31 -33.01 -10.94
N SER A 499 3.92 -31.79 -10.60
CA SER A 499 4.67 -30.93 -9.67
C SER A 499 4.88 -31.60 -8.30
N ALA A 500 3.81 -32.16 -7.72
CA ALA A 500 3.86 -32.83 -6.43
C ALA A 500 4.77 -34.08 -6.45
N ALA A 501 4.63 -34.92 -7.48
CA ALA A 501 5.45 -36.12 -7.66
C ALA A 501 6.94 -35.76 -7.84
N THR A 502 7.22 -34.78 -8.71
CA THR A 502 8.58 -34.29 -8.96
C THR A 502 9.21 -33.70 -7.69
N LEU A 503 8.51 -32.81 -6.99
CA LEU A 503 9.03 -32.20 -5.76
C LEU A 503 9.23 -33.23 -4.64
N ASN A 504 8.33 -34.20 -4.51
CA ASN A 504 8.48 -35.29 -3.56
C ASN A 504 9.73 -36.13 -3.87
N TYR A 505 9.95 -36.46 -5.15
CA TYR A 505 11.14 -37.18 -5.59
C TYR A 505 12.42 -36.38 -5.31
N VAL A 506 12.45 -35.09 -5.66
CA VAL A 506 13.59 -34.18 -5.38
C VAL A 506 13.92 -34.18 -3.89
N ARG A 507 12.92 -33.99 -3.02
CA ARG A 507 13.12 -34.01 -1.55
C ARG A 507 13.65 -35.35 -1.07
N GLY A 508 13.10 -36.45 -1.58
CA GLY A 508 13.56 -37.81 -1.29
C GLY A 508 15.02 -38.03 -1.67
N ALA A 509 15.38 -37.74 -2.92
CA ALA A 509 16.74 -37.88 -3.44
C ALA A 509 17.75 -37.05 -2.62
N LEU A 510 17.45 -35.78 -2.34
CA LEU A 510 18.34 -34.92 -1.55
C LEU A 510 18.53 -35.45 -0.12
N SER A 511 17.48 -36.00 0.49
CA SER A 511 17.55 -36.58 1.84
C SER A 511 18.28 -37.94 1.90
N SER A 512 18.40 -38.64 0.77
CA SER A 512 19.05 -39.96 0.70
C SER A 512 20.55 -39.88 0.37
N GLY A 513 21.19 -38.73 0.54
CA GLY A 513 22.62 -38.53 0.26
C GLY A 513 22.96 -38.32 -1.22
N PHE A 514 21.98 -38.13 -2.11
CA PHE A 514 22.24 -37.81 -3.53
C PHE A 514 23.07 -36.53 -3.70
N ALA A 515 22.93 -35.59 -2.75
CA ALA A 515 23.65 -34.32 -2.71
C ALA A 515 24.83 -34.32 -1.72
N ASP A 516 25.26 -35.48 -1.23
CA ASP A 516 26.33 -35.59 -0.24
C ASP A 516 27.68 -35.12 -0.82
N LEU A 517 28.25 -34.09 -0.19
CA LEU A 517 29.55 -33.50 -0.53
C LEU A 517 30.75 -34.37 -0.11
N HIS A 518 30.54 -35.46 0.63
CA HIS A 518 31.59 -36.46 0.92
C HIS A 518 31.83 -37.42 -0.24
N SER A 519 30.86 -37.60 -1.14
CA SER A 519 30.98 -38.43 -2.36
C SER A 519 30.65 -37.68 -3.67
N PRO A 520 31.23 -36.49 -3.94
CA PRO A 520 30.95 -35.71 -5.14
C PRO A 520 31.45 -36.38 -6.44
N LEU A 521 32.30 -37.41 -6.32
CA LEU A 521 32.75 -38.25 -7.44
C LEU A 521 31.64 -39.19 -7.96
N ASP A 522 30.62 -39.50 -7.14
CA ASP A 522 29.47 -40.32 -7.56
C ASP A 522 28.58 -39.58 -8.57
N TRP A 523 28.73 -38.26 -8.68
CA TRP A 523 28.09 -37.45 -9.73
C TRP A 523 28.73 -37.61 -11.12
N GLY A 524 29.76 -38.45 -11.22
CA GLY A 524 30.35 -39.02 -12.44
C GLY A 524 30.28 -38.19 -13.73
N LEU A 525 31.41 -37.69 -14.22
CA LEU A 525 31.52 -37.05 -15.54
C LEU A 525 31.59 -38.08 -16.71
N GLY A 526 30.90 -39.22 -16.60
CA GLY A 526 31.04 -40.37 -17.51
C GLY A 526 30.86 -40.03 -19.01
N HIS A 527 30.11 -38.96 -19.31
CA HIS A 527 29.79 -38.53 -20.68
C HIS A 527 30.52 -37.23 -21.11
N VAL A 528 31.29 -36.58 -20.22
CA VAL A 528 32.10 -35.40 -20.55
C VAL A 528 33.40 -35.84 -21.20
N ALA A 529 33.37 -35.94 -22.53
CA ALA A 529 34.51 -36.36 -23.35
C ALA A 529 35.66 -35.33 -23.40
N ALA A 530 35.42 -34.06 -23.04
CA ALA A 530 36.44 -33.01 -23.09
C ALA A 530 37.45 -33.18 -21.94
N PRO A 531 38.71 -33.57 -22.22
CA PRO A 531 39.67 -33.92 -21.17
C PRO A 531 39.95 -32.76 -20.20
N SER A 532 39.97 -31.53 -20.70
CA SER A 532 40.26 -30.32 -19.92
C SER A 532 39.19 -29.96 -18.89
N ILE A 533 37.90 -30.08 -19.24
CA ILE A 533 36.79 -29.80 -18.30
C ILE A 533 36.77 -30.87 -17.20
N LYS A 534 36.97 -32.13 -17.59
CA LYS A 534 37.03 -33.25 -16.66
C LYS A 534 38.17 -33.10 -15.65
N GLU A 535 39.38 -32.83 -16.12
CA GLU A 535 40.56 -32.63 -15.26
C GLU A 535 40.39 -31.44 -14.30
N ASN A 536 39.83 -30.32 -14.79
CA ASN A 536 39.56 -29.15 -13.95
C ASN A 536 38.52 -29.45 -12.86
N TYR A 537 37.47 -30.20 -13.19
CA TYR A 537 36.44 -30.59 -12.23
C TYR A 537 36.98 -31.57 -11.19
N GLU A 538 37.69 -32.61 -11.61
CA GLU A 538 38.36 -33.56 -10.72
C GLU A 538 39.30 -32.85 -9.75
N ARG A 539 40.01 -31.81 -10.20
CA ARG A 539 40.84 -30.97 -9.33
C ARG A 539 40.04 -30.17 -8.29
N ILE A 540 38.89 -29.60 -8.67
CA ILE A 540 38.00 -28.91 -7.71
C ILE A 540 37.50 -29.91 -6.67
N VAL A 541 36.98 -31.05 -7.13
CA VAL A 541 36.48 -32.12 -6.28
C VAL A 541 37.55 -32.58 -5.30
N SER A 542 38.76 -32.90 -5.77
CA SER A 542 39.88 -33.28 -4.91
C SER A 542 40.16 -32.23 -3.82
N ARG A 543 40.20 -30.94 -4.18
CA ARG A 543 40.45 -29.86 -3.21
C ARG A 543 39.33 -29.72 -2.18
N VAL A 544 38.08 -29.86 -2.61
CA VAL A 544 36.91 -29.81 -1.71
C VAL A 544 36.92 -31.00 -0.76
N THR A 545 37.14 -32.21 -1.27
CA THR A 545 37.27 -33.43 -0.47
C THR A 545 38.41 -33.34 0.54
N ASP A 546 39.58 -32.81 0.14
CA ASP A 546 40.69 -32.61 1.07
C ASP A 546 40.38 -31.56 2.15
N SER A 547 39.64 -30.50 1.79
CA SER A 547 39.19 -29.48 2.76
C SER A 547 38.18 -30.04 3.75
N LEU A 548 37.23 -30.86 3.30
CA LEU A 548 36.27 -31.56 4.16
C LEU A 548 36.97 -32.56 5.09
N ARG A 549 37.95 -33.32 4.57
CA ARG A 549 38.80 -34.21 5.39
C ARG A 549 39.58 -33.42 6.44
N PHE A 550 40.07 -32.23 6.10
CA PHE A 550 40.73 -31.35 7.07
C PHE A 550 39.75 -30.89 8.15
N MET A 551 38.55 -30.43 7.79
CA MET A 551 37.49 -30.04 8.74
C MET A 551 37.12 -31.17 9.71
N GLN A 552 37.03 -32.41 9.18
CA GLN A 552 36.86 -33.62 9.98
C GLN A 552 38.04 -33.85 10.94
N THR A 553 39.26 -33.74 10.43
CA THR A 553 40.49 -33.95 11.21
C THR A 553 40.62 -32.96 12.38
N VAL A 554 40.18 -31.72 12.21
CA VAL A 554 40.21 -30.70 13.28
C VAL A 554 38.98 -30.73 14.19
N GLY A 555 38.08 -31.71 14.03
CA GLY A 555 36.92 -31.93 14.89
C GLY A 555 35.77 -30.92 14.70
N LEU A 556 35.69 -30.27 13.52
CA LEU A 556 34.62 -29.33 13.17
C LEU A 556 33.42 -30.00 12.49
N ASP A 557 33.49 -31.31 12.23
CA ASP A 557 32.47 -32.07 11.51
C ASP A 557 31.68 -33.00 12.44
N THR A 558 30.83 -32.43 13.31
CA THR A 558 30.07 -33.26 14.27
C THR A 558 28.57 -33.04 14.37
N ASP A 559 27.92 -32.11 13.65
CA ASP A 559 26.45 -32.04 13.71
C ASP A 559 25.79 -31.37 12.46
N ARG A 560 25.18 -32.20 11.61
CA ARG A 560 23.99 -31.91 10.75
C ARG A 560 24.07 -30.83 9.66
N GLY A 561 25.23 -30.24 9.37
CA GLY A 561 25.32 -29.11 8.41
C GLY A 561 25.77 -29.42 6.98
N ILE A 562 26.52 -30.51 6.77
CA ILE A 562 27.20 -30.81 5.48
C ILE A 562 26.43 -31.84 4.63
N GLU A 563 25.52 -32.61 5.25
CA GLU A 563 24.78 -33.72 4.63
C GLU A 563 23.58 -33.28 3.76
N THR A 564 23.05 -32.08 3.97
CA THR A 564 21.84 -31.61 3.26
C THR A 564 22.06 -30.30 2.53
N VAL A 565 21.62 -30.25 1.26
CA VAL A 565 21.75 -29.09 0.38
C VAL A 565 20.39 -28.42 0.22
N ASP A 566 20.31 -27.12 0.51
CA ASP A 566 19.11 -26.33 0.22
C ASP A 566 18.87 -26.24 -1.29
N PHE A 567 17.69 -26.69 -1.72
CA PHE A 567 17.26 -26.73 -3.12
C PHE A 567 15.80 -26.27 -3.23
N TYR A 568 15.58 -25.19 -3.99
CA TYR A 568 14.27 -24.55 -4.11
C TYR A 568 13.69 -24.72 -5.50
N THR A 569 12.37 -24.61 -5.62
CA THR A 569 11.63 -24.69 -6.89
C THR A 569 11.17 -23.32 -7.35
N SER A 570 11.08 -23.14 -8.67
CA SER A 570 10.59 -21.91 -9.28
C SER A 570 9.94 -22.12 -10.64
N HIS A 571 8.99 -21.25 -10.96
CA HIS A 571 8.39 -21.14 -12.29
C HIS A 571 7.85 -19.73 -12.56
N GLU A 572 7.50 -19.46 -13.82
CA GLU A 572 6.82 -18.23 -14.21
C GLU A 572 5.38 -18.28 -13.71
N GLY A 573 4.96 -17.32 -12.89
CA GLY A 573 3.58 -17.23 -12.44
C GLY A 573 2.67 -16.71 -13.55
N LEU A 574 2.55 -17.46 -14.65
CA LEU A 574 1.89 -17.02 -15.89
C LEU A 574 0.36 -17.21 -15.83
N MET A 575 -0.08 -18.39 -15.41
CA MET A 575 -1.50 -18.77 -15.33
C MET A 575 -2.07 -18.37 -13.97
N LEU A 576 -2.57 -17.13 -13.85
CA LEU A 576 -2.93 -16.55 -12.56
C LEU A 576 -4.08 -17.28 -11.84
N GLU A 577 -5.00 -17.92 -12.58
CA GLU A 577 -6.06 -18.74 -11.99
C GLU A 577 -5.50 -20.00 -11.31
N TYR A 578 -4.46 -20.59 -11.89
CA TYR A 578 -3.72 -21.70 -11.29
C TYR A 578 -2.97 -21.24 -10.03
N GLU A 579 -2.26 -20.12 -10.12
CA GLU A 579 -1.49 -19.56 -9.00
C GLU A 579 -2.41 -19.12 -7.84
N GLN A 580 -3.54 -18.48 -8.14
CA GLN A 580 -4.55 -18.11 -7.14
C GLN A 580 -5.12 -19.35 -6.46
N SER A 581 -5.43 -20.39 -7.23
CA SER A 581 -5.96 -21.64 -6.69
C SER A 581 -4.98 -22.37 -5.77
N LEU A 582 -3.69 -22.07 -5.86
CA LEU A 582 -2.63 -22.58 -4.97
C LEU A 582 -2.11 -21.52 -3.98
N THR A 583 -2.76 -20.36 -3.89
CA THR A 583 -2.44 -19.35 -2.88
C THR A 583 -3.16 -19.63 -1.57
N ARG A 584 -2.46 -19.47 -0.44
CA ARG A 584 -2.97 -19.77 0.91
C ARG A 584 -2.65 -18.64 1.87
N LEU A 585 -3.61 -18.23 2.69
CA LEU A 585 -3.36 -17.36 3.84
C LEU A 585 -2.76 -18.19 4.97
N LEU A 586 -1.47 -17.98 5.27
CA LEU A 586 -0.73 -18.80 6.24
C LEU A 586 0.01 -17.91 7.24
N LYS A 587 0.26 -18.45 8.44
CA LYS A 587 1.02 -17.74 9.49
C LYS A 587 2.49 -17.57 9.06
N HIS A 588 3.06 -16.41 9.35
CA HIS A 588 4.51 -16.26 9.21
C HIS A 588 5.21 -17.16 10.24
N PRO A 589 6.32 -17.83 9.86
CA PRO A 589 7.15 -18.54 10.81
C PRO A 589 7.63 -17.60 11.91
N LEU A 590 7.69 -18.09 13.16
CA LEU A 590 8.31 -17.34 14.25
C LEU A 590 9.78 -17.09 13.88
N LYS A 591 10.26 -15.85 14.06
CA LYS A 591 11.70 -15.56 13.91
C LYS A 591 12.45 -16.45 14.89
N SER A 592 13.25 -17.40 14.40
CA SER A 592 14.16 -18.14 15.24
C SER A 592 15.18 -17.14 15.81
N THR A 593 15.07 -16.85 17.10
CA THR A 593 16.22 -16.35 17.85
C THR A 593 17.29 -17.44 17.79
N PRO A 594 18.55 -17.15 17.43
CA PRO A 594 19.63 -18.11 17.60
C PRO A 594 19.62 -18.56 19.05
N ALA A 595 19.73 -19.86 19.29
CA ALA A 595 19.85 -20.40 20.64
C ALA A 595 21.06 -19.73 21.30
N THR A 596 20.82 -18.87 22.28
CA THR A 596 21.87 -18.25 23.09
C THR A 596 22.53 -19.35 23.90
N ASP A 597 23.84 -19.51 23.69
CA ASP A 597 24.75 -20.21 24.58
C ASP A 597 24.47 -19.82 26.04
N LYS A 598 24.12 -20.83 26.84
CA LYS A 598 24.10 -20.72 28.29
C LYS A 598 25.54 -20.75 28.78
N THR A 599 26.16 -19.58 28.91
CA THR A 599 27.32 -19.25 29.77
C THR A 599 27.68 -17.81 29.40
N THR A 600 27.54 -16.78 30.23
CA THR A 600 28.31 -16.53 31.45
C THR A 600 27.70 -15.30 32.13
N THR A 601 27.53 -15.34 33.44
CA THR A 601 27.09 -14.21 34.27
C THR A 601 28.18 -13.15 34.40
N THR A 602 27.93 -11.92 33.93
CA THR A 602 28.57 -10.72 34.51
C THR A 602 27.73 -9.47 34.29
N THR A 603 27.55 -8.72 35.38
CA THR A 603 26.73 -7.53 35.58
C THR A 603 27.44 -6.25 35.10
N THR A 604 26.77 -5.43 34.29
CA THR A 604 27.03 -3.98 34.18
C THR A 604 25.83 -3.26 33.52
N PRO A 605 25.46 -2.03 33.93
CA PRO A 605 24.21 -1.39 33.52
C PRO A 605 24.38 -0.67 32.18
N ARG A 606 23.50 -0.95 31.21
CA ARG A 606 23.46 -0.25 29.91
C ARG A 606 22.36 0.81 29.85
N ILE A 607 22.82 1.96 29.38
CA ILE A 607 22.15 3.20 28.99
C ILE A 607 20.91 2.92 28.12
N ARG A 608 19.79 3.60 28.44
CA ARG A 608 18.55 3.58 27.64
C ARG A 608 18.74 4.40 26.36
N SER A 609 18.97 3.74 25.24
CA SER A 609 18.76 4.33 23.91
C SER A 609 17.32 4.11 23.46
N SER A 610 16.70 5.20 23.01
CA SER A 610 15.34 5.32 22.48
C SER A 610 14.99 4.24 21.45
N SER A 611 14.03 3.38 21.78
CA SER A 611 13.41 2.45 20.83
C SER A 611 12.33 3.16 20.02
N THR A 612 12.60 3.37 18.74
CA THR A 612 11.59 3.64 17.71
C THR A 612 10.54 2.52 17.72
N HIS A 613 9.27 2.87 17.95
CA HIS A 613 8.14 1.95 17.90
C HIS A 613 7.87 1.48 16.46
N SER A 614 8.54 0.43 16.01
CA SER A 614 8.11 -0.31 14.82
C SER A 614 6.88 -1.16 15.17
N LYS A 615 5.74 -0.93 14.49
CA LYS A 615 4.54 -1.77 14.61
C LYS A 615 4.91 -3.26 14.44
N PRO A 616 4.29 -4.18 15.19
CA PRO A 616 4.52 -5.61 14.98
C PRO A 616 4.10 -6.00 13.56
N ALA A 617 4.97 -6.73 12.85
CA ALA A 617 4.66 -7.29 11.55
C ALA A 617 3.39 -8.15 11.63
N PRO A 618 2.56 -8.20 10.57
CA PRO A 618 1.35 -9.02 10.56
C PRO A 618 1.68 -10.49 10.87
N ALA A 619 0.81 -11.16 11.62
CA ALA A 619 1.04 -12.55 12.06
C ALA A 619 0.87 -13.58 10.92
N SER A 620 0.28 -13.19 9.78
CA SER A 620 0.01 -14.04 8.63
C SER A 620 0.10 -13.25 7.31
N GLY A 621 0.36 -13.95 6.22
CA GLY A 621 0.40 -13.41 4.86
C GLY A 621 -0.08 -14.44 3.83
N HIS A 622 -0.38 -13.98 2.62
CA HIS A 622 -0.70 -14.87 1.50
C HIS A 622 0.58 -15.43 0.90
N TYR A 623 0.62 -16.74 0.67
CA TYR A 623 1.73 -17.43 0.02
C TYR A 623 1.20 -18.15 -1.20
N ALA A 624 1.80 -17.92 -2.36
CA ALA A 624 1.60 -18.79 -3.51
C ALA A 624 2.37 -20.10 -3.23
N THR A 625 1.64 -21.17 -2.94
CA THR A 625 2.24 -22.43 -2.46
C THR A 625 2.52 -23.42 -3.59
N SER A 626 2.44 -22.96 -4.84
CA SER A 626 2.85 -23.70 -6.04
C SER A 626 4.37 -23.85 -6.14
N ALA A 627 5.14 -22.86 -5.68
CA ALA A 627 6.61 -22.90 -5.66
C ALA A 627 7.22 -21.97 -4.61
N HIS A 628 8.51 -22.16 -4.34
CA HIS A 628 9.25 -21.32 -3.40
C HIS A 628 9.45 -19.90 -3.92
N PHE A 629 9.79 -19.79 -5.21
CA PHE A 629 10.10 -18.55 -5.92
C PHE A 629 9.30 -18.49 -7.22
N LEU A 630 8.67 -17.35 -7.50
CA LEU A 630 7.92 -17.14 -8.74
C LEU A 630 8.48 -15.93 -9.46
N TRP A 631 8.42 -15.88 -10.79
CA TRP A 631 8.76 -14.65 -11.52
C TRP A 631 7.66 -14.15 -12.45
N ILE A 632 7.69 -12.85 -12.71
CA ILE A 632 6.92 -12.17 -13.74
C ILE A 632 7.75 -12.10 -15.02
N GLY A 633 7.19 -12.58 -16.13
CA GLY A 633 7.83 -12.55 -17.45
C GLY A 633 7.88 -11.15 -18.07
N ASP A 634 8.76 -10.98 -19.05
CA ASP A 634 8.93 -9.68 -19.75
C ASP A 634 7.67 -9.25 -20.52
N ARG A 635 6.79 -10.20 -20.87
CA ARG A 635 5.53 -9.95 -21.58
C ARG A 635 4.33 -9.70 -20.67
N THR A 636 4.48 -9.89 -19.36
CA THR A 636 3.38 -9.84 -18.37
C THR A 636 3.64 -8.86 -17.23
N ARG A 637 4.75 -8.12 -17.26
CA ARG A 637 5.12 -7.12 -16.23
C ARG A 637 4.50 -5.74 -16.40
N GLN A 638 3.32 -5.63 -17.00
CA GLN A 638 2.66 -4.32 -17.14
C GLN A 638 2.33 -3.76 -15.76
N LEU A 639 2.70 -2.50 -15.51
CA LEU A 639 2.59 -1.87 -14.18
C LEU A 639 1.16 -1.85 -13.63
N ASP A 640 0.17 -1.70 -14.51
CA ASP A 640 -1.27 -1.71 -14.22
C ASP A 640 -1.92 -3.10 -14.48
N GLY A 641 -1.12 -4.10 -14.83
CA GLY A 641 -1.58 -5.43 -15.24
C GLY A 641 -1.83 -6.40 -14.09
N ALA A 642 -2.58 -7.45 -14.41
CA ALA A 642 -2.98 -8.52 -13.50
C ALA A 642 -1.81 -9.20 -12.77
N HIS A 643 -0.73 -9.53 -13.48
CA HIS A 643 0.40 -10.24 -12.89
C HIS A 643 1.11 -9.40 -11.82
N VAL A 644 1.33 -8.11 -12.07
CA VAL A 644 1.96 -7.22 -11.09
C VAL A 644 1.09 -7.09 -9.83
N GLU A 645 -0.23 -6.98 -10.01
CA GLU A 645 -1.18 -6.92 -8.90
C GLU A 645 -1.22 -8.22 -8.09
N PHE A 646 -1.20 -9.39 -8.74
CA PHE A 646 -1.11 -10.68 -8.06
C PHE A 646 0.19 -10.79 -7.24
N PHE A 647 1.33 -10.48 -7.85
CA PHE A 647 2.65 -10.60 -7.22
C PHE A 647 2.86 -9.59 -6.08
N ARG A 648 2.18 -8.43 -6.13
CA ARG A 648 2.13 -7.47 -5.03
C ARG A 648 1.51 -8.07 -3.76
N GLY A 649 0.56 -8.99 -3.91
CA GLY A 649 -0.21 -9.57 -2.80
C GLY A 649 0.44 -10.77 -2.09
N ILE A 650 1.43 -11.43 -2.72
CA ILE A 650 2.04 -12.65 -2.17
C ILE A 650 3.27 -12.36 -1.31
N SER A 651 3.58 -13.25 -0.37
CA SER A 651 4.70 -13.13 0.57
C SER A 651 6.00 -13.74 0.04
N ASN A 652 5.93 -14.58 -0.99
CA ASN A 652 7.07 -15.26 -1.62
C ASN A 652 8.14 -14.25 -2.08
N PRO A 653 9.43 -14.61 -2.11
CA PRO A 653 10.38 -13.90 -2.94
C PRO A 653 9.99 -14.03 -4.41
N ILE A 654 10.15 -12.94 -5.16
CA ILE A 654 9.71 -12.83 -6.55
C ILE A 654 10.84 -12.41 -7.49
N GLY A 655 10.79 -12.89 -8.72
CA GLY A 655 11.63 -12.45 -9.83
C GLY A 655 10.87 -11.54 -10.78
N ILE A 656 11.57 -10.60 -11.44
CA ILE A 656 11.01 -9.76 -12.50
C ILE A 656 11.99 -9.74 -13.66
N LYS A 657 11.55 -10.20 -14.83
CA LYS A 657 12.36 -10.12 -16.05
C LYS A 657 12.42 -8.67 -16.52
N ILE A 658 13.62 -8.12 -16.68
CA ILE A 658 13.85 -6.78 -17.24
C ILE A 658 14.65 -6.92 -18.54
N GLY A 659 14.16 -6.26 -19.59
CA GLY A 659 14.77 -6.29 -20.92
C GLY A 659 14.94 -4.88 -21.50
N PRO A 660 15.37 -4.77 -22.77
CA PRO A 660 15.65 -3.49 -23.42
C PRO A 660 14.44 -2.54 -23.54
N SER A 661 13.22 -3.06 -23.42
CA SER A 661 11.99 -2.26 -23.47
C SER A 661 11.62 -1.61 -22.14
N MET A 662 12.32 -1.94 -21.05
CA MET A 662 12.06 -1.39 -19.72
C MET A 662 12.68 0.00 -19.60
N ALA A 663 11.89 0.99 -19.20
CA ALA A 663 12.42 2.30 -18.85
C ALA A 663 12.87 2.35 -17.37
N PRO A 664 13.94 3.11 -17.02
CA PRO A 664 14.42 3.16 -15.64
C PRO A 664 13.41 3.69 -14.61
N ASP A 665 12.59 4.68 -14.98
CA ASP A 665 11.55 5.22 -14.12
C ASP A 665 10.35 4.26 -13.96
N GLU A 666 10.03 3.50 -15.02
CA GLU A 666 9.03 2.44 -14.97
C GLU A 666 9.48 1.31 -14.04
N LEU A 667 10.77 0.92 -14.08
CA LEU A 667 11.35 -0.07 -13.17
C LEU A 667 11.22 0.35 -11.70
N VAL A 668 11.53 1.61 -11.38
CA VAL A 668 11.40 2.13 -10.00
C VAL A 668 9.95 2.13 -9.54
N ARG A 669 9.01 2.54 -10.42
CA ARG A 669 7.57 2.46 -10.12
C ARG A 669 7.12 1.02 -9.86
N LEU A 670 7.60 0.07 -10.66
CA LEU A 670 7.30 -1.34 -10.48
C LEU A 670 7.82 -1.86 -9.12
N LEU A 671 9.04 -1.52 -8.73
CA LEU A 671 9.61 -1.86 -7.43
C LEU A 671 8.81 -1.27 -6.26
N ASN A 672 8.38 0.00 -6.38
CA ASN A 672 7.53 0.64 -5.38
C ASN A 672 6.17 -0.05 -5.24
N THR A 673 5.62 -0.59 -6.33
CA THR A 673 4.36 -1.34 -6.32
C THR A 673 4.49 -2.69 -5.62
N VAL A 674 5.49 -3.50 -5.98
CA VAL A 674 5.59 -4.90 -5.50
C VAL A 674 6.40 -5.08 -4.21
N ASN A 675 7.19 -4.08 -3.84
CA ASN A 675 8.00 -4.09 -2.61
C ASN A 675 8.00 -2.71 -1.92
N PRO A 676 6.82 -2.14 -1.57
CA PRO A 676 6.73 -0.80 -1.00
C PRO A 676 7.49 -0.64 0.33
N SER A 677 7.67 -1.74 1.07
CA SER A 677 8.41 -1.75 2.33
C SER A 677 9.92 -1.88 2.17
N GLN A 678 10.44 -1.96 0.93
CA GLN A 678 11.86 -2.19 0.62
C GLN A 678 12.44 -3.40 1.37
N GLU A 679 11.67 -4.50 1.44
CA GLU A 679 12.12 -5.73 2.09
C GLU A 679 13.28 -6.33 1.27
N ILE A 680 14.46 -6.44 1.87
CA ILE A 680 15.65 -7.02 1.22
C ILE A 680 15.45 -8.53 1.05
N GLY A 681 15.75 -9.06 -0.15
CA GLY A 681 15.53 -10.46 -0.51
C GLY A 681 14.13 -10.76 -1.05
N LYS A 682 13.21 -9.78 -1.04
CA LYS A 682 11.86 -9.92 -1.60
C LYS A 682 11.85 -9.92 -3.13
N VAL A 683 12.65 -9.07 -3.77
CA VAL A 683 12.66 -8.91 -5.23
C VAL A 683 14.01 -9.27 -5.82
N THR A 684 13.97 -10.01 -6.92
CA THR A 684 15.10 -10.30 -7.80
C THR A 684 14.84 -9.71 -9.17
N LEU A 685 15.71 -8.83 -9.64
CA LEU A 685 15.69 -8.29 -10.99
C LEU A 685 16.50 -9.19 -11.91
N ILE A 686 15.84 -9.79 -12.90
CA ILE A 686 16.42 -10.77 -13.81
C ILE A 686 16.65 -10.09 -15.16
N SER A 687 17.88 -9.63 -15.40
CA SER A 687 18.25 -8.86 -16.60
C SER A 687 18.50 -9.74 -17.82
N ARG A 688 17.87 -9.40 -18.95
CA ARG A 688 17.98 -10.13 -20.23
C ARG A 688 18.04 -9.17 -21.42
N TYR A 689 19.16 -8.48 -21.59
CA TYR A 689 19.30 -7.45 -22.63
C TYR A 689 19.76 -8.01 -23.97
N GLY A 690 20.55 -9.08 -23.94
CA GLY A 690 21.35 -9.55 -25.06
C GLY A 690 22.75 -8.97 -25.02
N ALA A 691 23.74 -9.75 -25.46
CA ALA A 691 25.16 -9.40 -25.43
C ALA A 691 25.48 -8.09 -26.15
N SER A 692 24.74 -7.75 -27.21
CA SER A 692 24.93 -6.52 -27.99
C SER A 692 24.30 -5.27 -27.36
N LYS A 693 23.46 -5.42 -26.33
CA LYS A 693 22.65 -4.33 -25.78
C LYS A 693 22.89 -4.08 -24.29
N ILE A 694 23.43 -5.04 -23.55
CA ILE A 694 23.58 -4.92 -22.10
C ILE A 694 24.32 -3.65 -21.65
N ALA A 695 25.39 -3.25 -22.36
CA ALA A 695 26.17 -2.04 -22.05
C ALA A 695 25.37 -0.73 -22.19
N GLU A 696 24.32 -0.72 -23.01
CA GLU A 696 23.45 0.45 -23.20
C GLU A 696 22.44 0.60 -22.06
N TYR A 697 21.81 -0.52 -21.63
CA TYR A 697 20.63 -0.47 -20.76
C TYR A 697 20.93 -0.72 -19.27
N LEU A 698 21.81 -1.67 -18.93
CA LEU A 698 22.05 -2.03 -17.53
C LEU A 698 22.54 -0.85 -16.68
N PRO A 699 23.47 0.01 -17.12
CA PRO A 699 23.94 1.15 -16.34
C PRO A 699 22.83 2.11 -15.87
N ALA A 700 21.87 2.41 -16.74
CA ALA A 700 20.76 3.31 -16.42
C ALA A 700 19.81 2.70 -15.39
N HIS A 701 19.52 1.40 -15.51
CA HIS A 701 18.72 0.66 -14.54
C HIS A 701 19.40 0.59 -13.16
N LEU A 702 20.71 0.33 -13.11
CA LEU A 702 21.45 0.31 -11.85
C LEU A 702 21.34 1.64 -11.11
N LYS A 703 21.60 2.75 -11.80
CA LYS A 703 21.52 4.10 -11.23
C LYS A 703 20.13 4.42 -10.69
N ALA A 704 19.07 4.09 -11.45
CA ALA A 704 17.70 4.35 -11.03
C ALA A 704 17.31 3.55 -9.79
N VAL A 705 17.68 2.26 -9.74
CA VAL A 705 17.40 1.41 -8.57
C VAL A 705 18.21 1.88 -7.34
N GLN A 706 19.49 2.19 -7.49
CA GLN A 706 20.31 2.75 -6.41
C GLN A 706 19.72 4.05 -5.85
N ALA A 707 19.28 4.97 -6.72
CA ALA A 707 18.65 6.23 -6.32
C ALA A 707 17.30 6.04 -5.60
N SER A 708 16.60 4.94 -5.87
CA SER A 708 15.30 4.64 -5.25
C SER A 708 15.39 4.08 -3.82
N GLY A 709 16.57 3.67 -3.37
CA GLY A 709 16.80 3.04 -2.07
C GLY A 709 16.43 1.55 -2.00
N HIS A 710 15.88 0.98 -3.07
CA HIS A 710 15.63 -0.47 -3.15
C HIS A 710 16.94 -1.25 -3.26
N LEU A 711 17.00 -2.41 -2.60
CA LEU A 711 18.13 -3.33 -2.67
C LEU A 711 17.68 -4.73 -3.16
N PRO A 712 17.34 -4.88 -4.45
CA PRO A 712 16.97 -6.16 -5.02
C PRO A 712 18.20 -7.06 -5.24
N VAL A 713 17.97 -8.36 -5.40
CA VAL A 713 18.97 -9.24 -6.00
C VAL A 713 19.07 -8.93 -7.49
N TRP A 714 20.28 -8.77 -8.01
CA TRP A 714 20.52 -8.69 -9.45
C TRP A 714 20.93 -10.04 -10.01
N GLN A 715 20.25 -10.50 -11.04
CA GLN A 715 20.48 -11.80 -11.66
C GLN A 715 20.55 -11.65 -13.18
N CYS A 716 21.53 -12.28 -13.83
CA CYS A 716 21.67 -12.22 -15.28
C CYS A 716 21.01 -13.43 -15.94
N ASP A 717 20.09 -13.19 -16.86
CA ASP A 717 19.53 -14.16 -17.81
C ASP A 717 20.16 -13.91 -19.19
N PRO A 718 21.31 -14.56 -19.48
CA PRO A 718 22.02 -14.40 -20.74
C PRO A 718 21.40 -15.20 -21.89
N MET A 719 20.23 -15.82 -21.67
CA MET A 719 19.65 -16.77 -22.62
C MET A 719 18.64 -16.06 -23.51
N HIS A 720 17.63 -15.43 -22.90
CA HIS A 720 16.47 -14.91 -23.62
C HIS A 720 16.75 -13.66 -24.46
N GLY A 721 17.83 -12.92 -24.18
CA GLY A 721 18.28 -11.79 -24.98
C GLY A 721 19.04 -12.19 -26.26
N ASN A 722 19.54 -13.43 -26.32
CA ASN A 722 20.48 -13.90 -27.34
C ASN A 722 19.90 -14.97 -28.28
N THR A 723 18.58 -15.21 -28.24
CA THR A 723 17.92 -16.14 -29.17
C THR A 723 17.92 -15.58 -30.59
N ARG A 724 18.32 -16.42 -31.55
CA ARG A 724 18.23 -16.16 -33.01
C ARG A 724 17.57 -17.33 -33.73
N ALA A 725 17.21 -17.12 -34.99
CA ALA A 725 16.76 -18.19 -35.87
C ALA A 725 17.83 -18.46 -36.93
N THR A 726 18.09 -19.74 -37.22
CA THR A 726 18.92 -20.17 -38.35
C THR A 726 18.21 -19.86 -39.68
N PRO A 727 18.91 -19.92 -40.83
CA PRO A 727 18.26 -19.82 -42.15
C PRO A 727 17.14 -20.85 -42.37
N SER A 728 17.23 -22.02 -41.73
CA SER A 728 16.20 -23.06 -41.72
C SER A 728 15.05 -22.82 -40.75
N GLY A 729 15.06 -21.71 -39.99
CA GLY A 729 14.01 -21.33 -39.05
C GLY A 729 14.09 -21.98 -37.67
N ILE A 730 15.14 -22.77 -37.40
CA ILE A 730 15.38 -23.39 -36.09
C ILE A 730 15.88 -22.31 -35.13
N LYS A 731 15.31 -22.23 -33.93
CA LYS A 731 15.81 -21.29 -32.93
C LYS A 731 17.09 -21.83 -32.30
N THR A 732 18.10 -20.99 -32.14
CA THR A 732 19.31 -21.35 -31.41
C THR A 732 19.87 -20.13 -30.66
N ARG A 733 20.91 -20.36 -29.86
CA ARG A 733 21.70 -19.34 -29.15
C ARG A 733 23.17 -19.68 -29.33
N HIS A 734 24.02 -18.68 -29.50
CA HIS A 734 25.47 -18.90 -29.51
C HIS A 734 26.01 -18.83 -28.10
N PHE A 735 26.77 -19.85 -27.71
CA PHE A 735 27.44 -19.93 -26.42
C PHE A 735 28.31 -18.70 -26.14
N THR A 736 28.98 -18.15 -27.15
CA THR A 736 29.82 -16.96 -27.03
C THR A 736 29.05 -15.71 -26.61
N ASP A 737 27.81 -15.55 -27.09
CA ASP A 737 26.98 -14.40 -26.74
C ASP A 737 26.39 -14.56 -25.34
N ILE A 738 26.01 -15.79 -24.97
CA ILE A 738 25.59 -16.14 -23.60
C ILE A 738 26.71 -15.77 -22.61
N LEU A 739 27.94 -16.20 -22.88
CA LEU A 739 29.10 -15.88 -22.06
C LEU A 739 29.39 -14.37 -22.05
N SER A 740 29.33 -13.72 -23.21
CA SER A 740 29.59 -12.28 -23.34
C SER A 740 28.63 -11.43 -22.52
N GLU A 741 27.33 -11.74 -22.51
CA GLU A 741 26.36 -11.00 -21.69
C GLU A 741 26.64 -11.18 -20.19
N LEU A 742 26.96 -12.39 -19.73
CA LEU A 742 27.33 -12.64 -18.33
C LEU A 742 28.59 -11.87 -17.92
N ARG A 743 29.63 -11.90 -18.76
CA ARG A 743 30.89 -11.19 -18.51
C ARG A 743 30.66 -9.69 -18.43
N GLN A 744 29.93 -9.12 -19.40
CA GLN A 744 29.60 -7.69 -19.40
C GLN A 744 28.76 -7.32 -18.17
N ALA A 745 27.80 -8.16 -17.74
CA ALA A 745 27.03 -7.92 -16.53
C ALA A 745 27.94 -7.78 -15.30
N LEU A 746 28.89 -8.71 -15.13
CA LEU A 746 29.86 -8.68 -14.03
C LEU A 746 30.70 -7.38 -14.05
N GLU A 747 31.25 -7.02 -15.21
CA GLU A 747 32.06 -5.81 -15.41
C GLU A 747 31.26 -4.51 -15.15
N ILE A 748 30.01 -4.44 -15.64
CA ILE A 748 29.13 -3.28 -15.46
C ILE A 748 28.72 -3.12 -14.00
N HIS A 749 28.35 -4.22 -13.32
CA HIS A 749 28.04 -4.16 -11.89
C HIS A 749 29.24 -3.63 -11.09
N ARG A 750 30.45 -4.17 -11.33
CA ARG A 750 31.69 -3.75 -10.66
C ARG A 750 31.95 -2.25 -10.86
N SER A 751 31.88 -1.76 -12.09
CA SER A 751 32.12 -0.34 -12.41
C SER A 751 31.08 0.63 -11.81
N HIS A 752 29.92 0.13 -11.36
CA HIS A 752 28.84 0.93 -10.78
C HIS A 752 28.67 0.73 -9.26
N GLY A 753 29.65 0.12 -8.59
CA GLY A 753 29.59 -0.13 -7.14
C GLY A 753 28.44 -1.06 -6.74
N SER A 754 28.02 -1.93 -7.66
CA SER A 754 27.05 -2.99 -7.47
C SER A 754 27.75 -4.34 -7.67
N TYR A 755 27.05 -5.44 -7.46
CA TYR A 755 27.58 -6.76 -7.80
C TYR A 755 26.45 -7.62 -8.37
N LEU A 756 26.82 -8.50 -9.30
CA LEU A 756 25.90 -9.47 -9.86
C LEU A 756 25.65 -10.57 -8.83
N GLY A 757 24.40 -10.71 -8.40
CA GLY A 757 24.01 -11.66 -7.35
C GLY A 757 23.72 -13.06 -7.85
N GLY A 758 23.60 -13.29 -9.16
CA GLY A 758 23.30 -14.64 -9.67
C GLY A 758 23.18 -14.74 -11.19
N MET A 759 22.91 -15.96 -11.64
CA MET A 759 22.54 -16.25 -13.04
C MET A 759 21.26 -17.07 -13.15
N HIS A 760 20.52 -16.87 -14.23
CA HIS A 760 19.28 -17.55 -14.59
C HIS A 760 19.46 -18.22 -15.94
N LEU A 761 19.53 -19.55 -15.96
CA LEU A 761 19.86 -20.32 -17.15
C LEU A 761 18.71 -21.25 -17.56
N GLU A 762 18.62 -21.50 -18.87
CA GLU A 762 17.84 -22.60 -19.42
C GLU A 762 18.82 -23.72 -19.79
N LEU A 763 18.74 -24.84 -19.09
CA LEU A 763 19.69 -25.94 -19.17
C LEU A 763 19.01 -27.29 -18.97
N THR A 764 19.66 -28.34 -19.48
CA THR A 764 19.27 -29.73 -19.26
C THR A 764 20.51 -30.60 -19.05
N GLY A 765 20.38 -31.65 -18.23
CA GLY A 765 21.42 -32.68 -18.06
C GLY A 765 21.55 -33.60 -19.28
N GLU A 766 20.63 -33.51 -20.23
CA GLU A 766 20.66 -34.30 -21.45
C GLU A 766 21.68 -33.75 -22.47
N ALA A 767 22.24 -34.66 -23.28
CA ALA A 767 23.18 -34.33 -24.35
C ALA A 767 22.48 -33.78 -25.61
N VAL A 768 21.71 -32.71 -25.45
CA VAL A 768 20.95 -32.05 -26.53
C VAL A 768 21.83 -31.17 -27.42
N THR A 769 21.36 -30.94 -28.65
CA THR A 769 22.02 -30.08 -29.65
C THR A 769 21.19 -28.83 -29.93
N GLU A 770 21.06 -27.95 -28.93
CA GLU A 770 20.14 -26.81 -28.98
C GLU A 770 20.84 -25.44 -29.10
N CYS A 771 21.99 -25.25 -28.42
CA CYS A 771 22.80 -24.03 -28.50
C CYS A 771 24.11 -24.27 -29.27
N VAL A 772 24.46 -23.39 -30.21
CA VAL A 772 25.68 -23.47 -31.04
C VAL A 772 26.92 -23.03 -30.24
N GLY A 773 28.06 -23.69 -30.48
CA GLY A 773 29.35 -23.39 -29.86
C GLY A 773 29.65 -24.20 -28.60
N GLY A 774 30.41 -23.59 -27.68
CA GLY A 774 31.02 -24.27 -26.54
C GLY A 774 32.25 -25.10 -26.94
N ALA A 775 32.88 -25.75 -25.97
CA ALA A 775 34.10 -26.54 -26.14
C ALA A 775 33.92 -27.73 -27.11
N ALA A 776 32.69 -28.23 -27.26
CA ALA A 776 32.35 -29.27 -28.22
C ALA A 776 32.23 -28.77 -29.67
N GLY A 777 32.21 -27.45 -29.90
CA GLY A 777 32.17 -26.86 -31.23
C GLY A 777 30.90 -27.14 -32.03
N LEU A 778 29.74 -27.28 -31.37
CA LEU A 778 28.47 -27.58 -32.05
C LEU A 778 28.14 -26.50 -33.09
N THR A 779 27.88 -26.89 -34.33
CA THR A 779 27.51 -26.00 -35.44
C THR A 779 26.01 -25.99 -35.68
N GLU A 780 25.51 -25.07 -36.53
CA GLU A 780 24.08 -25.04 -36.90
C GLU A 780 23.61 -26.33 -37.58
N ASP A 781 24.48 -26.99 -38.37
CA ASP A 781 24.17 -28.27 -39.03
C ASP A 781 23.96 -29.40 -38.02
N GLY A 782 24.67 -29.36 -36.88
CA GLY A 782 24.52 -30.35 -35.81
C GLY A 782 23.25 -30.18 -34.98
N LEU A 783 22.49 -29.09 -35.13
CA LEU A 783 21.29 -28.86 -34.33
C LEU A 783 20.27 -29.97 -34.52
N SER A 784 20.10 -30.51 -35.74
CA SER A 784 19.10 -31.55 -36.03
C SER A 784 19.38 -32.92 -35.40
N GLU A 785 20.56 -33.16 -34.82
CA GLU A 785 20.91 -34.45 -34.24
C GLU A 785 20.04 -34.80 -33.02
N ARG A 786 19.82 -33.84 -32.13
CA ARG A 786 19.09 -34.02 -30.87
C ARG A 786 18.48 -32.72 -30.35
N TYR A 787 17.67 -32.06 -31.17
CA TYR A 787 16.89 -30.87 -30.80
C TYR A 787 15.53 -31.27 -30.20
N GLU A 788 15.42 -31.27 -28.87
CA GLU A 788 14.27 -31.87 -28.16
C GLU A 788 13.27 -30.84 -27.62
N THR A 789 13.62 -29.55 -27.60
CA THR A 789 12.74 -28.47 -27.12
C THR A 789 11.80 -27.94 -28.22
N PHE A 790 10.51 -27.75 -27.92
CA PHE A 790 9.59 -26.97 -28.77
C PHE A 790 9.58 -25.48 -28.41
N CYS A 791 10.36 -25.12 -27.40
CA CYS A 791 10.29 -23.83 -26.74
C CYS A 791 11.50 -22.97 -27.12
N ASP A 792 12.45 -22.79 -26.21
CA ASP A 792 13.71 -22.11 -26.49
C ASP A 792 14.88 -23.09 -26.26
N PRO A 793 16.00 -22.91 -26.98
CA PRO A 793 17.18 -23.78 -26.94
C PRO A 793 17.91 -23.72 -25.61
N ARG A 794 18.15 -24.86 -24.97
CA ARG A 794 18.82 -25.02 -23.67
C ARG A 794 20.31 -25.24 -23.83
N LEU A 795 21.08 -24.89 -22.80
CA LEU A 795 22.44 -25.39 -22.66
C LEU A 795 22.37 -26.89 -22.33
N ASN A 796 23.16 -27.70 -23.03
CA ASN A 796 23.40 -29.07 -22.58
C ASN A 796 24.35 -29.09 -21.37
N GLU A 797 24.51 -30.27 -20.78
CA GLU A 797 25.37 -30.50 -19.62
C GLU A 797 26.78 -29.91 -19.79
N LYS A 798 27.42 -30.18 -20.93
CA LYS A 798 28.81 -29.75 -21.21
C LYS A 798 28.93 -28.24 -21.26
N GLN A 799 28.03 -27.58 -22.00
CA GLN A 799 28.02 -26.13 -22.12
C GLN A 799 27.69 -25.46 -20.78
N ALA A 800 26.77 -26.02 -20.00
CA ALA A 800 26.42 -25.49 -18.69
C ALA A 800 27.60 -25.56 -17.70
N LEU A 801 28.33 -26.69 -17.65
CA LEU A 801 29.55 -26.82 -16.83
C LEU A 801 30.66 -25.89 -17.29
N GLU A 802 30.91 -25.80 -18.61
CA GLU A 802 31.87 -24.87 -19.19
C GLU A 802 31.57 -23.42 -18.78
N LEU A 803 30.30 -23.01 -18.86
CA LEU A 803 29.88 -21.67 -18.45
C LEU A 803 30.14 -21.42 -16.96
N ALA A 804 29.88 -22.41 -16.09
CA ALA A 804 30.17 -22.29 -14.67
C ALA A 804 31.67 -22.09 -14.40
N PHE A 805 32.56 -22.81 -15.12
CA PHE A 805 34.01 -22.62 -15.01
C PHE A 805 34.46 -21.23 -15.45
N LEU A 806 33.91 -20.72 -16.55
CA LEU A 806 34.27 -19.41 -17.06
C LEU A 806 33.82 -18.29 -16.12
N VAL A 807 32.61 -18.40 -15.54
CA VAL A 807 32.13 -17.46 -14.51
C VAL A 807 32.96 -17.59 -13.22
N ALA A 808 33.32 -18.80 -12.80
CA ALA A 808 34.19 -19.03 -11.65
C ALA A 808 35.60 -18.42 -11.84
N GLY A 809 36.14 -18.48 -13.06
CA GLY A 809 37.42 -17.88 -13.43
C GLY A 809 37.43 -16.36 -13.23
N PHE A 810 36.34 -15.68 -13.61
CA PHE A 810 36.21 -14.23 -13.44
C PHE A 810 36.39 -13.78 -11.97
N TYR A 811 35.83 -14.51 -11.01
CA TYR A 811 36.00 -14.20 -9.58
C TYR A 811 37.39 -14.55 -9.03
N ARG A 812 38.09 -15.51 -9.65
CA ARG A 812 39.45 -15.89 -9.24
C ARG A 812 40.49 -14.86 -9.66
N GLU A 813 40.37 -14.35 -10.88
CA GLU A 813 41.21 -13.23 -11.36
C GLU A 813 41.12 -12.02 -10.43
N GLU A 814 39.95 -11.78 -9.83
CA GLU A 814 39.74 -10.72 -8.84
C GLU A 814 40.42 -10.99 -7.48
N LEU A 815 40.44 -12.24 -7.00
CA LEU A 815 41.08 -12.62 -5.74
C LEU A 815 42.62 -12.58 -5.79
N ASP A 816 43.19 -12.72 -6.99
CA ASP A 816 44.63 -12.72 -7.23
C ASP A 816 45.19 -11.31 -7.59
N GLU A 817 44.35 -10.27 -7.72
CA GLU A 817 44.83 -8.88 -7.84
C GLU A 817 45.47 -8.42 -6.50
N PRO A 818 46.74 -7.98 -6.48
CA PRO A 818 47.40 -7.56 -5.24
C PRO A 818 46.70 -6.33 -4.66
N VAL A 819 46.45 -6.38 -3.34
CA VAL A 819 45.93 -5.26 -2.54
C VAL A 819 46.97 -4.14 -2.50
N THR A 820 47.06 -3.36 -3.57
CA THR A 820 47.80 -2.11 -3.65
C THR A 820 46.82 -1.03 -4.07
N ASN A 821 46.10 -0.47 -3.09
CA ASN A 821 45.66 0.93 -3.01
C ASN A 821 44.54 1.06 -1.95
N ALA A 822 44.94 1.10 -0.67
CA ALA A 822 44.18 1.73 0.41
C ALA A 822 45.11 1.98 1.61
N ILE A 823 45.88 3.08 1.55
CA ILE A 823 46.25 3.90 2.72
C ILE A 823 45.61 5.27 2.49
#